data_AF-A0AA38NKD1-F1
#
_entry.id   AF-A0AA38NKD1-F1
#
_cell.length_a   1.000
_cell.length_b   1.000
_cell.length_c   1.000
_cell.angle_alpha   90.00
_cell.angle_beta   90.00
_cell.angle_gamma   90.00
#
_symmetry.space_group_name_H-M   'P 1'
#
loop_
_entity.id
_entity.type
_entity.pdbx_description
1 polymer ?
#
loop_
_entity_poly.entity_id
_entity_poly.type
_entity_poly.pdbx_seq_one_letter_code
_entity_poly.pdbx_strand_id
1 'polypeptide(L)'
;MDIFDSFSTIENIVSASEFLLEYLIRFGEGSFKPSLKLCLMLLSIDSGFHDELKIVHQAHDIAALDKLCTSLEKNAWRANVKFDALNDAIRSIKSENRISPVVRGELKRPLWVPDKAGTNESITDHIRNLEIPIGCFDEVPPLIVHKLGTFQHDSTLRKRLDVIFSSLHHIFLVNTSGTGKTRLLFEGLCLHWGLYLTFAVDSSFLGSRDLANAVVDLEFDRKWTEYLPSPSNDRYATALHNNKHAVYRTVSEALLSRLLVFKMYLEACSQEGFRHDHRQRWLESQIFTDTLADLFDPFAKIKLEINGAFVSDSIIDDAISRTLEDIQDIWEMPAGHFFYIVLDEANVASRKHDEAFADEYGHYPILKEILRSFQRRMGHLPIKFVVAGTMIPQEHFQSAAGEWDNFHWCSDTGCFDDLQEHRKYISQFLPSHFEKSDIGQALLHRMWQWLRGRYRYTASFLTVLLDNNFESPHTLLGGYIESLSEYMPHDHSEYDSHEKYCENSWYTSLGSKGLSRQSISTVAMHRSIISYLTVSKGCHDFMAKDITLVNEDYGLFLDTACSRIGLDEPVTITFGATWFKKNSASALVKLATIFARDYHTEIRPSHFALSLALSLALCFSEPFEISNAFTVSGIPTPWLRGRFVKFTKIDGQLEAVDIHFSEDAPDRLVYLAGTWEDVISWFKHECKEPFCMISTPASTGVTLVFCLRLSNKRTLWVSIHIPSTFRDENPNFAQDVKEAHPTNMFRDQPEIASLLTQIPNLTTDVGPSGILCISGSFRVKSATGDSVPPQDYPAGILNIEGLDEATKSVSRNMLMRRLSRIFATTKQKTRSVIDPVLGSEQSV
;
A
#
# COMPACT_ATOMS: atom_id res chain seq x y z
N MET A 1 21.45 25.28 63.41
CA MET A 1 20.48 26.29 62.92
C MET A 1 19.70 25.60 61.84
N ASP A 2 18.37 25.66 61.93
CA ASP A 2 17.53 25.26 60.82
C ASP A 2 17.88 26.12 59.60
N ILE A 3 17.95 25.53 58.42
CA ILE A 3 18.30 26.26 57.20
C ILE A 3 17.22 27.29 56.86
N PHE A 4 15.96 26.97 57.15
CA PHE A 4 14.84 27.90 56.99
C PHE A 4 14.98 29.14 57.88
N ASP A 5 15.50 28.99 59.11
CA ASP A 5 15.76 30.13 60.01
C ASP A 5 16.88 31.04 59.48
N SER A 6 17.82 30.46 58.72
CA SER A 6 18.94 31.21 58.13
C SER A 6 18.51 32.06 56.93
N PHE A 7 17.35 31.75 56.33
CA PHE A 7 16.76 32.44 55.20
C PHE A 7 15.29 32.78 55.49
N SER A 8 15.04 33.73 56.39
CA SER A 8 13.68 34.03 56.87
C SER A 8 12.67 34.39 55.77
N THR A 9 13.11 34.84 54.59
CA THR A 9 12.26 35.03 53.40
C THR A 9 13.05 34.75 52.11
N ILE A 10 12.39 34.19 51.10
CA ILE A 10 12.97 33.92 49.77
C ILE A 10 12.16 34.56 48.61
N GLU A 11 11.62 35.76 48.87
CA GLU A 11 10.67 36.42 47.95
C GLU A 11 11.27 36.81 46.60
N ASN A 12 12.55 37.17 46.58
CA ASN A 12 13.26 37.48 45.33
C ASN A 12 14.12 36.30 44.89
N ILE A 13 14.36 36.20 43.58
CA ILE A 13 15.12 35.11 42.95
C ILE A 13 16.53 34.98 43.54
N VAL A 14 17.17 36.10 43.95
CA VAL A 14 18.51 36.07 44.54
C VAL A 14 18.49 35.33 45.88
N SER A 15 17.63 35.74 46.81
CA SER A 15 17.49 35.07 48.11
C SER A 15 17.07 33.60 47.97
N ALA A 16 16.18 33.29 47.02
CA ALA A 16 15.76 31.92 46.74
C ALA A 16 16.92 31.06 46.21
N SER A 17 17.77 31.63 45.35
CA SER A 17 18.93 30.92 44.81
C SER A 17 20.01 30.67 45.88
N GLU A 18 20.21 31.60 46.82
CA GLU A 18 21.15 31.44 47.93
C GLU A 18 20.66 30.37 48.90
N PHE A 19 19.37 30.39 49.25
CA PHE A 19 18.73 29.35 50.07
C PHE A 19 18.91 27.96 49.46
N LEU A 20 18.57 27.84 48.18
CA LEU A 20 18.63 26.57 47.45
C LEU A 20 20.07 26.04 47.33
N LEU A 21 21.04 26.93 47.08
CA LEU A 21 22.45 26.55 47.04
C LEU A 21 22.92 26.04 48.41
N GLU A 22 22.61 26.77 49.49
CA GLU A 22 22.99 26.36 50.84
C GLU A 22 22.32 25.03 51.22
N TYR A 23 21.09 24.80 50.78
CA TYR A 23 20.37 23.54 50.99
C TYR A 23 21.10 22.38 50.30
N LEU A 24 21.38 22.53 49.00
CA LEU A 24 22.06 21.50 48.21
C LEU A 24 23.48 21.22 48.70
N ILE A 25 24.20 22.23 49.20
CA ILE A 25 25.54 22.03 49.80
C ILE A 25 25.47 21.22 51.09
N ARG A 26 24.46 21.48 51.94
CA ARG A 26 24.35 20.86 53.27
C ARG A 26 23.68 19.48 53.24
N PHE A 27 22.68 19.31 52.39
CA PHE A 27 21.75 18.18 52.43
C PHE A 27 21.66 17.42 51.11
N GLY A 28 22.27 17.92 50.03
CA GLY A 28 22.24 17.25 48.73
C GLY A 28 22.94 15.89 48.78
N GLU A 29 22.16 14.81 48.69
CA GLU A 29 22.67 13.45 48.54
C GLU A 29 22.97 13.18 47.05
N GLY A 30 24.12 13.65 46.56
CA GLY A 30 24.48 13.43 45.16
C GLY A 30 25.78 14.08 44.68
N SER A 31 26.13 13.80 43.43
CA SER A 31 27.25 14.46 42.73
C SER A 31 26.89 15.87 42.23
N PHE A 32 25.61 16.24 42.25
CA PHE A 32 25.14 17.54 41.78
C PHE A 32 25.50 18.65 42.76
N LYS A 33 26.43 19.52 42.36
CA LYS A 33 26.89 20.67 43.14
C LYS A 33 26.71 21.93 42.30
N PRO A 34 25.53 22.56 42.31
CA PRO A 34 25.28 23.72 41.47
C PRO A 34 26.09 24.93 41.96
N SER A 35 26.30 25.88 41.06
CA SER A 35 26.78 27.21 41.44
C SER A 35 25.60 28.11 41.79
N LEU A 36 25.84 29.21 42.52
CA LEU A 36 24.83 30.24 42.74
C LEU A 36 24.25 30.75 41.42
N LYS A 37 25.13 30.96 40.42
CA LYS A 37 24.73 31.38 39.07
C LYS A 37 23.79 30.38 38.41
N LEU A 38 24.02 29.07 38.58
CA LEU A 38 23.14 28.03 38.06
C LEU A 38 21.76 28.08 38.73
N CYS A 39 21.71 28.20 40.06
CA CYS A 39 20.44 28.33 40.80
C CYS A 39 19.66 29.58 40.38
N LEU A 40 20.35 30.72 40.25
CA LEU A 40 19.77 31.98 39.75
C LEU A 40 19.18 31.81 38.35
N MET A 41 19.91 31.18 37.42
CA MET A 41 19.45 30.97 36.05
C MET A 41 18.24 30.04 36.01
N LEU A 42 18.26 28.93 36.75
CA LEU A 42 17.14 27.98 36.77
C LEU A 42 15.86 28.60 37.33
N LEU A 43 15.95 29.33 38.44
CA LEU A 43 14.82 30.07 39.02
C LEU A 43 14.31 31.20 38.11
N SER A 44 15.17 31.73 37.23
CA SER A 44 14.76 32.76 36.26
C SER A 44 14.11 32.17 35.00
N ILE A 45 14.51 30.94 34.61
CA ILE A 45 13.97 30.24 33.45
C ILE A 45 12.55 29.73 33.73
N ASP A 46 12.28 29.31 34.97
CA ASP A 46 10.98 28.77 35.38
C ASP A 46 10.43 29.51 36.60
N SER A 47 9.55 30.48 36.35
CA SER A 47 8.90 31.25 37.41
C SER A 47 8.00 30.38 38.30
N GLY A 48 7.41 29.31 37.74
CA GLY A 48 6.58 28.38 38.52
C GLY A 48 7.41 27.62 39.55
N PHE A 49 8.64 27.26 39.19
CA PHE A 49 9.59 26.64 40.12
C PHE A 49 9.96 27.58 41.28
N HIS A 50 10.13 28.89 41.02
CA HIS A 50 10.36 29.86 42.09
C HIS A 50 9.16 29.97 43.03
N ASP A 51 7.94 30.02 42.49
CA ASP A 51 6.72 30.09 43.29
C ASP A 51 6.51 28.82 44.14
N GLU A 52 6.77 27.63 43.58
CA GLU A 52 6.70 26.37 44.31
C GLU A 52 7.75 26.31 45.42
N LEU A 53 8.99 26.75 45.15
CA LEU A 53 10.04 26.86 46.17
C LEU A 53 9.63 27.78 47.32
N LYS A 54 8.94 28.91 47.05
CA LYS A 54 8.41 29.79 48.09
C LYS A 54 7.39 29.08 48.97
N ILE A 55 6.45 28.35 48.37
CA ILE A 55 5.41 27.61 49.10
C ILE A 55 6.05 26.55 49.99
N VAL A 56 6.96 25.75 49.43
CA VAL A 56 7.70 24.70 50.14
C VAL A 56 8.51 25.29 51.31
N HIS A 57 9.19 26.41 51.07
CA HIS A 57 9.95 27.12 52.10
C HIS A 57 9.05 27.62 53.23
N GLN A 58 7.93 28.27 52.91
CA GLN A 58 6.97 28.77 53.91
C GLN A 58 6.34 27.63 54.74
N ALA A 59 6.18 26.45 54.14
CA ALA A 59 5.66 25.27 54.81
C ALA A 59 6.71 24.50 55.63
N HIS A 60 8.01 24.84 55.49
CA HIS A 60 9.14 24.06 56.03
C HIS A 60 9.08 22.57 55.62
N ASP A 61 8.62 22.29 54.39
CA ASP A 61 8.43 20.92 53.89
C ASP A 61 9.72 20.40 53.23
N ILE A 62 10.54 19.71 54.02
CA ILE A 62 11.82 19.14 53.57
C ILE A 62 11.62 18.13 52.43
N ALA A 63 10.58 17.28 52.52
CA ALA A 63 10.34 16.24 51.52
C ALA A 63 9.95 16.84 50.16
N ALA A 64 9.10 17.87 50.17
CA ALA A 64 8.79 18.63 48.96
C ALA A 64 10.03 19.37 48.43
N LEU A 65 10.89 19.89 49.30
CA LEU A 65 12.13 20.56 48.91
C LEU A 65 13.13 19.61 48.25
N ASP A 66 13.27 18.38 48.74
CA ASP A 66 14.11 17.33 48.13
C ASP A 66 13.60 16.96 46.73
N LYS A 67 12.28 16.84 46.57
CA LYS A 67 11.65 16.60 45.27
C LYS A 67 11.92 17.76 44.30
N LEU A 68 11.83 19.00 44.79
CA LEU A 68 12.11 20.21 44.02
C LEU A 68 13.59 20.28 43.59
N CYS A 69 14.50 19.93 44.49
CA CYS A 69 15.93 19.84 44.23
C CYS A 69 16.27 18.76 43.19
N THR A 70 15.62 17.60 43.26
CA THR A 70 15.75 16.54 42.26
C THR A 70 15.28 17.02 40.89
N SER A 71 14.12 17.69 40.83
CA SER A 71 13.62 18.31 39.60
C SER A 71 14.60 19.35 39.04
N LEU A 72 15.23 20.14 39.91
CA LEU A 72 16.24 21.11 39.52
C LEU A 72 17.48 20.46 38.89
N GLU A 73 18.00 19.40 39.52
CA GLU A 73 19.12 18.63 38.97
C GLU A 73 18.79 18.11 37.57
N LYS A 74 17.62 17.50 37.40
CA LYS A 74 17.16 16.98 36.11
C LYS A 74 17.00 18.07 35.05
N ASN A 75 16.67 19.30 35.43
CA ASN A 75 16.50 20.43 34.51
C ASN A 75 17.78 21.30 34.36
N ALA A 76 18.89 20.95 35.01
CA ALA A 76 20.11 21.76 35.02
C ALA A 76 20.67 22.03 33.61
N TRP A 77 20.48 21.12 32.66
CA TRP A 77 20.89 21.28 31.27
C TRP A 77 20.26 22.51 30.60
N ARG A 78 19.05 22.92 31.02
CA ARG A 78 18.33 24.10 30.47
C ARG A 78 19.03 25.42 30.78
N ALA A 79 19.86 25.47 31.82
CA ALA A 79 20.58 26.66 32.21
C ALA A 79 21.89 26.87 31.45
N ASN A 80 22.16 26.05 30.42
CA ASN A 80 23.21 26.35 29.47
C ASN A 80 22.86 27.67 28.76
N VAL A 81 23.76 28.65 28.80
CA VAL A 81 23.59 29.99 28.19
C VAL A 81 23.30 29.93 26.68
N LYS A 82 23.61 28.83 26.01
CA LYS A 82 23.31 28.63 24.59
C LYS A 82 21.85 28.24 24.33
N PHE A 83 21.09 27.87 25.36
CA PHE A 83 19.69 27.48 25.27
C PHE A 83 18.70 28.62 25.61
N ASP A 84 19.15 29.88 25.67
CA ASP A 84 18.24 31.01 25.92
C ASP A 84 17.08 31.04 24.91
N ALA A 85 17.38 30.92 23.60
CA ALA A 85 16.35 30.90 22.56
C ALA A 85 15.42 29.67 22.63
N LEU A 86 15.95 28.51 23.04
CA LEU A 86 15.15 27.30 23.30
C LEU A 86 14.20 27.53 24.48
N ASN A 87 14.69 28.09 25.58
CA ASN A 87 13.87 28.41 26.74
C ASN A 87 12.80 29.45 26.40
N ASP A 88 13.12 30.42 25.55
CA ASP A 88 12.14 31.39 25.02
C ASP A 88 11.05 30.71 24.20
N ALA A 89 11.41 29.77 23.33
CA ALA A 89 10.44 28.98 22.57
C ALA A 89 9.52 28.14 23.49
N ILE A 90 10.08 27.47 24.50
CA ILE A 90 9.30 26.72 25.50
C ILE A 90 8.35 27.67 26.26
N ARG A 91 8.83 28.83 26.70
CA ARG A 91 8.01 29.84 27.39
C ARG A 91 6.91 30.38 26.48
N SER A 92 7.21 30.62 25.20
CA SER A 92 6.22 31.04 24.20
C SER A 92 5.07 30.03 24.12
N ILE A 93 5.39 28.74 23.95
CA ILE A 93 4.40 27.66 23.88
C ILE A 93 3.57 27.58 25.17
N LYS A 94 4.21 27.66 26.34
CA LYS A 94 3.50 27.69 27.64
C LYS A 94 2.59 28.92 27.77
N SER A 95 3.05 30.08 27.31
CA SER A 95 2.32 31.35 27.44
C SER A 95 1.09 31.46 26.54
N GLU A 96 1.04 30.73 25.41
CA GLU A 96 -0.17 30.61 24.59
C GLU A 96 -1.30 29.89 25.35
N ASN A 97 -0.97 29.13 26.41
CA ASN A 97 -1.92 28.49 27.31
C ASN A 97 -2.96 27.61 26.57
N ARG A 98 -2.56 26.98 25.45
CA ARG A 98 -3.42 26.11 24.64
C ARG A 98 -3.39 24.65 25.07
N ILE A 99 -2.28 24.20 25.67
CA ILE A 99 -2.10 22.80 26.11
C ILE A 99 -3.21 22.40 27.08
N SER A 100 -3.48 23.18 28.14
CA SER A 100 -4.51 22.80 29.12
C SER A 100 -5.93 22.77 28.55
N PRO A 101 -6.38 23.75 27.74
CA PRO A 101 -7.64 23.65 26.98
C PRO A 101 -7.72 22.41 26.08
N VAL A 102 -6.62 22.01 25.42
CA VAL A 102 -6.58 20.78 24.62
C VAL A 102 -6.74 19.56 25.52
N VAL A 103 -5.99 19.47 26.63
CA VAL A 103 -6.10 18.37 27.60
C VAL A 103 -7.50 18.29 28.19
N ARG A 104 -8.19 19.41 28.45
CA ARG A 104 -9.59 19.41 28.91
C ARG A 104 -10.60 19.12 27.81
N GLY A 105 -10.24 19.33 26.54
CA GLY A 105 -11.13 19.15 25.39
C GLY A 105 -12.02 20.37 25.15
N GLU A 106 -11.59 21.52 25.65
CA GLU A 106 -12.24 22.82 25.45
C GLU A 106 -11.92 23.40 24.08
N LEU A 107 -10.72 23.10 23.56
CA LEU A 107 -10.32 23.53 22.23
C LEU A 107 -10.90 22.59 21.18
N LYS A 108 -12.02 23.00 20.58
CA LYS A 108 -12.62 22.30 19.44
C LYS A 108 -12.01 22.82 18.15
N ARG A 109 -11.63 21.89 17.25
CA ARG A 109 -11.22 22.28 15.91
C ARG A 109 -12.41 22.82 15.11
N PRO A 110 -12.16 23.77 14.18
CA PRO A 110 -13.16 24.13 13.19
C PRO A 110 -13.56 22.87 12.42
N LEU A 111 -14.83 22.81 12.06
CA LEU A 111 -15.34 21.75 11.19
C LEU A 111 -15.20 22.21 9.74
N TRP A 112 -14.79 21.29 8.88
CA TRP A 112 -14.81 21.50 7.45
C TRP A 112 -16.26 21.61 6.97
N VAL A 113 -16.50 22.57 6.08
CA VAL A 113 -17.76 22.75 5.37
C VAL A 113 -17.46 23.03 3.90
N PRO A 114 -18.29 22.58 2.96
CA PRO A 114 -18.06 22.83 1.55
C PRO A 114 -18.22 24.34 1.24
N ASP A 115 -17.29 24.90 0.46
CA ASP A 115 -17.30 26.31 0.07
C ASP A 115 -18.50 26.66 -0.82
N LYS A 116 -18.94 25.69 -1.63
CA LYS A 116 -20.10 25.85 -2.50
C LYS A 116 -21.35 25.79 -1.63
N ALA A 117 -22.10 26.90 -1.60
CA ALA A 117 -23.43 26.90 -1.01
C ALA A 117 -24.30 25.86 -1.73
N GLY A 118 -24.61 24.75 -1.05
CA GLY A 118 -25.45 23.71 -1.59
C GLY A 118 -26.85 24.24 -1.91
N THR A 119 -27.45 23.77 -3.00
CA THR A 119 -28.85 24.08 -3.32
C THR A 119 -29.83 23.39 -2.35
N ASN A 120 -29.36 22.41 -1.58
CA ASN A 120 -30.15 21.60 -0.65
C ASN A 120 -29.63 21.70 0.79
N GLU A 121 -30.35 22.44 1.63
CA GLU A 121 -30.03 22.66 3.05
C GLU A 121 -29.91 21.35 3.85
N SER A 122 -30.74 20.34 3.55
CA SER A 122 -30.67 19.04 4.23
C SER A 122 -29.37 18.29 3.97
N ILE A 123 -28.76 18.46 2.79
CA ILE A 123 -27.47 17.85 2.48
C ILE A 123 -26.36 18.60 3.20
N THR A 124 -26.40 19.93 3.17
CA THR A 124 -25.41 20.76 3.88
C THR A 124 -25.46 20.49 5.39
N ASP A 125 -26.64 20.36 5.98
CA ASP A 125 -26.81 20.00 7.38
C ASP A 125 -26.27 18.60 7.68
N HIS A 126 -26.52 17.62 6.80
CA HIS A 126 -25.93 16.28 6.93
C HIS A 126 -24.40 16.33 6.91
N ILE A 127 -23.80 17.07 5.97
CA ILE A 127 -22.34 17.22 5.89
C ILE A 127 -21.77 17.86 7.17
N ARG A 128 -22.41 18.92 7.70
CA ARG A 128 -22.01 19.52 8.98
C ARG A 128 -22.08 18.51 10.13
N ASN A 129 -23.11 17.66 10.14
CA ASN A 129 -23.29 16.61 11.16
C ASN A 129 -22.30 15.44 11.04
N LEU A 130 -21.49 15.36 9.97
CA LEU A 130 -20.37 14.42 9.91
C LEU A 130 -19.22 14.84 10.83
N GLU A 131 -19.19 16.10 11.27
CA GLU A 131 -18.16 16.64 12.17
C GLU A 131 -16.72 16.38 11.67
N ILE A 132 -16.52 16.50 10.36
CA ILE A 132 -15.18 16.37 9.75
C ILE A 132 -14.37 17.60 10.18
N PRO A 133 -13.21 17.44 10.84
CA PRO A 133 -12.39 18.59 11.22
C PRO A 133 -11.76 19.23 9.99
N ILE A 134 -11.50 20.53 10.05
CA ILE A 134 -10.76 21.25 9.01
C ILE A 134 -9.29 20.80 9.00
N GLY A 135 -8.75 20.60 7.79
CA GLY A 135 -7.33 20.36 7.59
C GLY A 135 -6.52 21.65 7.65
N CYS A 136 -5.25 21.60 7.23
CA CYS A 136 -4.47 22.82 7.01
C CYS A 136 -4.85 23.56 5.72
N PHE A 137 -5.60 22.90 4.84
CA PHE A 137 -6.26 23.54 3.69
C PHE A 137 -7.76 23.49 3.89
N ASP A 138 -8.38 24.66 3.90
CA ASP A 138 -9.81 24.82 4.17
C ASP A 138 -10.67 24.15 3.08
N GLU A 139 -10.11 23.92 1.89
CA GLU A 139 -10.83 23.44 0.71
C GLU A 139 -11.11 21.92 0.74
N VAL A 140 -10.29 21.10 1.41
CA VAL A 140 -10.35 19.63 1.25
C VAL A 140 -10.68 18.92 2.58
N PRO A 141 -11.76 18.13 2.65
CA PRO A 141 -12.12 17.41 3.87
C PRO A 141 -11.12 16.28 4.16
N PRO A 142 -10.41 16.29 5.31
CA PRO A 142 -9.45 15.27 5.67
C PRO A 142 -10.15 14.02 6.23
N LEU A 143 -10.75 13.20 5.37
CA LEU A 143 -11.49 12.00 5.79
C LEU A 143 -10.64 11.00 6.60
N ILE A 144 -9.31 11.08 6.47
CA ILE A 144 -8.37 10.26 7.24
C ILE A 144 -8.42 10.53 8.75
N VAL A 145 -8.98 11.65 9.21
CA VAL A 145 -9.17 11.94 10.66
C VAL A 145 -10.63 11.90 11.10
N HIS A 146 -11.58 11.68 10.18
CA HIS A 146 -13.00 11.56 10.54
C HIS A 146 -13.22 10.41 11.52
N LYS A 147 -13.89 10.67 12.65
CA LYS A 147 -14.15 9.69 13.73
C LYS A 147 -12.89 8.95 14.20
N LEU A 148 -11.80 9.68 14.39
CA LEU A 148 -10.55 9.11 14.87
C LEU A 148 -10.73 8.43 16.24
N GLY A 149 -10.07 7.29 16.46
CA GLY A 149 -10.14 6.51 17.69
C GLY A 149 -11.28 5.48 17.73
N THR A 150 -12.09 5.37 16.68
CA THR A 150 -13.27 4.49 16.66
C THR A 150 -12.96 3.04 16.26
N PHE A 151 -11.76 2.75 15.73
CA PHE A 151 -11.43 1.39 15.26
C PHE A 151 -11.40 0.37 16.40
N GLN A 152 -11.22 0.83 17.64
CA GLN A 152 -11.27 -0.01 18.84
C GLN A 152 -12.64 -0.67 19.07
N HIS A 153 -13.71 -0.15 18.45
CA HIS A 153 -15.06 -0.68 18.58
C HIS A 153 -15.42 -1.68 17.47
N ASP A 154 -14.61 -1.79 16.42
CA ASP A 154 -14.77 -2.78 15.37
C ASP A 154 -13.81 -3.95 15.61
N SER A 155 -14.33 -5.16 15.79
CA SER A 155 -13.53 -6.32 16.17
C SER A 155 -12.45 -6.69 15.15
N THR A 156 -12.70 -6.42 13.86
CA THR A 156 -11.76 -6.76 12.79
C THR A 156 -10.63 -5.73 12.77
N LEU A 157 -10.97 -4.45 12.83
CA LEU A 157 -9.99 -3.38 12.86
C LEU A 157 -9.17 -3.38 14.16
N ARG A 158 -9.79 -3.71 15.30
CA ARG A 158 -9.08 -3.87 16.58
C ARG A 158 -8.02 -4.96 16.51
N LYS A 159 -8.34 -6.13 15.98
CA LYS A 159 -7.37 -7.23 15.82
C LYS A 159 -6.18 -6.82 14.95
N ARG A 160 -6.43 -6.06 13.88
CA ARG A 160 -5.38 -5.52 13.01
C ARG A 160 -4.47 -4.55 13.79
N LEU A 161 -5.04 -3.68 14.61
CA LEU A 161 -4.27 -2.79 15.48
C LEU A 161 -3.44 -3.58 16.50
N ASP A 162 -3.96 -4.64 17.09
CA ASP A 162 -3.21 -5.49 18.04
C ASP A 162 -2.01 -6.18 17.38
N VAL A 163 -2.10 -6.53 16.08
CA VAL A 163 -0.97 -7.06 15.30
C VAL A 163 0.08 -5.97 15.02
N ILE A 164 -0.36 -4.78 14.59
CA ILE A 164 0.55 -3.67 14.23
C ILE A 164 1.21 -3.06 15.47
N PHE A 165 0.48 -2.92 16.56
CA PHE A 165 0.98 -2.37 17.83
C PHE A 165 1.31 -3.51 18.81
N SER A 166 1.93 -4.58 18.31
CA SER A 166 2.34 -5.72 19.12
C SER A 166 3.39 -5.35 20.18
N SER A 167 3.24 -5.91 21.37
CA SER A 167 4.24 -5.82 22.45
C SER A 167 5.44 -6.74 22.22
N LEU A 168 5.35 -7.69 21.30
CA LEU A 168 6.41 -8.66 21.05
C LEU A 168 7.51 -8.06 20.17
N HIS A 169 7.13 -7.47 19.05
CA HIS A 169 8.06 -7.08 17.99
C HIS A 169 7.95 -5.61 17.62
N HIS A 170 9.01 -5.07 17.04
CA HIS A 170 8.94 -3.86 16.23
C HIS A 170 8.33 -4.22 14.87
N ILE A 171 7.60 -3.30 14.25
CA ILE A 171 6.86 -3.59 13.01
C ILE A 171 7.33 -2.68 11.88
N PHE A 172 7.66 -3.29 10.74
CA PHE A 172 7.71 -2.63 9.44
C PHE A 172 6.37 -2.83 8.73
N LEU A 173 5.52 -1.80 8.72
CA LEU A 173 4.21 -1.83 8.08
C LEU A 173 4.33 -1.44 6.61
N VAL A 174 4.35 -2.42 5.70
CA VAL A 174 4.55 -2.21 4.26
C VAL A 174 3.32 -2.60 3.45
N ASN A 175 2.87 -1.74 2.56
CA ASN A 175 1.90 -2.06 1.51
C ASN A 175 1.83 -0.88 0.53
N THR A 176 1.15 -1.04 -0.60
CA THR A 176 1.04 0.02 -1.62
C THR A 176 0.40 1.30 -1.07
N SER A 177 0.64 2.44 -1.72
CA SER A 177 0.08 3.72 -1.33
C SER A 177 -1.46 3.67 -1.37
N GLY A 178 -2.11 4.21 -0.35
CA GLY A 178 -3.58 4.29 -0.26
C GLY A 178 -4.28 3.10 0.41
N THR A 179 -3.54 2.13 0.92
CA THR A 179 -4.05 0.97 1.68
C THR A 179 -4.42 1.27 3.13
N GLY A 180 -4.37 2.51 3.60
CA GLY A 180 -4.83 2.89 4.94
C GLY A 180 -3.79 2.79 6.06
N LYS A 181 -2.50 2.58 5.74
CA LYS A 181 -1.38 2.57 6.71
C LYS A 181 -1.44 3.73 7.71
N THR A 182 -1.42 4.96 7.22
CA THR A 182 -1.46 6.18 8.06
C THR A 182 -2.70 6.22 8.97
N ARG A 183 -3.89 5.81 8.50
CA ARG A 183 -5.08 5.73 9.36
C ARG A 183 -4.89 4.71 10.49
N LEU A 184 -4.30 3.55 10.20
CA LEU A 184 -4.02 2.53 11.22
C LEU A 184 -2.99 3.01 12.25
N LEU A 185 -1.98 3.77 11.81
CA LEU A 185 -1.03 4.41 12.70
C LEU A 185 -1.72 5.40 13.65
N PHE A 186 -2.61 6.24 13.12
CA PHE A 186 -3.39 7.18 13.93
C PHE A 186 -4.30 6.45 14.93
N GLU A 187 -5.03 5.44 14.48
CA GLU A 187 -5.93 4.67 15.34
C GLU A 187 -5.16 3.92 16.46
N GLY A 188 -3.97 3.38 16.15
CA GLY A 188 -3.13 2.78 17.16
C GLY A 188 -2.58 3.77 18.18
N LEU A 189 -2.23 4.99 17.76
CA LEU A 189 -1.82 6.06 18.69
C LEU A 189 -2.98 6.68 19.47
N CYS A 190 -4.23 6.42 19.10
CA CYS A 190 -5.38 6.70 19.97
C CYS A 190 -5.48 5.69 21.13
N LEU A 191 -4.92 4.49 20.94
CA LEU A 191 -4.91 3.39 21.92
C LEU A 191 -3.64 3.38 22.77
N HIS A 192 -2.53 3.87 22.25
CA HIS A 192 -1.22 3.79 22.87
C HIS A 192 -0.56 5.16 22.94
N TRP A 193 0.14 5.44 24.03
CA TRP A 193 0.99 6.63 24.10
C TRP A 193 2.18 6.47 23.16
N GLY A 194 2.50 7.54 22.43
CA GLY A 194 3.60 7.50 21.48
C GLY A 194 3.81 8.81 20.73
N LEU A 195 4.87 8.82 19.93
CA LEU A 195 5.20 9.91 19.02
C LEU A 195 4.86 9.52 17.58
N TYR A 196 4.17 10.41 16.89
CA TYR A 196 3.96 10.34 15.45
C TYR A 196 4.97 11.24 14.74
N LEU A 197 5.81 10.63 13.92
CA LEU A 197 6.82 11.28 13.10
C LEU A 197 6.59 10.88 11.65
N THR A 198 6.77 11.81 10.72
CA THR A 198 6.67 11.52 9.29
C THR A 198 7.89 12.01 8.52
N PHE A 199 8.32 11.24 7.53
CA PHE A 199 9.40 11.63 6.61
C PHE A 199 8.92 12.47 5.43
N ALA A 200 7.60 12.54 5.22
CA ALA A 200 7.01 13.43 4.23
C ALA A 200 5.65 13.92 4.71
N VAL A 201 5.44 15.22 4.52
CA VAL A 201 4.14 15.85 4.70
C VAL A 201 3.57 16.04 3.29
N ASP A 202 2.50 15.31 2.99
CA ASP A 202 1.86 15.36 1.68
C ASP A 202 0.99 16.62 1.51
N SER A 203 0.17 16.66 0.46
CA SER A 203 -0.75 17.77 0.20
C SER A 203 -1.86 17.94 1.24
N SER A 204 -2.00 17.05 2.23
CA SER A 204 -2.93 17.24 3.34
C SER A 204 -2.30 18.02 4.52
N PHE A 205 -0.98 18.22 4.49
CA PHE A 205 -0.22 18.96 5.49
C PHE A 205 -0.35 18.42 6.92
N LEU A 206 -0.68 17.13 7.03
CA LEU A 206 -0.85 16.43 8.30
C LEU A 206 0.51 16.03 8.88
N GLY A 207 0.80 16.54 10.07
CA GLY A 207 2.02 16.25 10.84
C GLY A 207 3.04 17.39 10.81
N SER A 208 3.86 17.44 11.85
CA SER A 208 5.04 18.32 11.88
C SER A 208 6.11 17.90 10.87
N ARG A 209 6.83 18.90 10.35
CA ARG A 209 7.95 18.74 9.41
C ARG A 209 9.29 18.56 10.10
N ASP A 210 9.35 18.48 11.43
CA ASP A 210 10.59 18.41 12.20
C ASP A 210 11.57 17.32 11.74
N LEU A 211 11.09 16.07 11.58
CA LEU A 211 11.90 14.94 11.12
C LEU A 211 12.20 15.00 9.61
N ALA A 212 11.23 15.39 8.78
CA ALA A 212 11.45 15.58 7.35
C ALA A 212 12.53 16.65 7.08
N ASN A 213 12.45 17.78 7.79
CA ASN A 213 13.46 18.82 7.77
C ASN A 213 14.78 18.32 8.34
N ALA A 214 14.78 17.48 9.38
CA ALA A 214 16.02 16.89 9.90
C ALA A 214 16.81 16.10 8.85
N VAL A 215 16.12 15.38 7.97
CA VAL A 215 16.78 14.68 6.85
C VAL A 215 17.34 15.66 5.82
N VAL A 216 16.60 16.73 5.51
CA VAL A 216 17.04 17.78 4.55
C VAL A 216 18.22 18.58 5.11
N ASP A 217 18.24 18.88 6.40
CA ASP A 217 19.28 19.68 7.05
C ASP A 217 20.67 19.02 6.96
N LEU A 218 20.73 17.69 6.84
CA LEU A 218 21.98 16.94 6.66
C LEU A 218 22.74 17.36 5.40
N GLU A 219 22.03 17.66 4.33
CA GLU A 219 22.61 18.09 3.05
C GLU A 219 23.36 19.44 3.18
N PHE A 220 23.09 20.20 4.24
CA PHE A 220 23.76 21.46 4.55
C PHE A 220 24.90 21.34 5.56
N ASP A 221 25.11 20.17 6.18
CA ASP A 221 26.26 19.95 7.06
C ASP A 221 27.55 19.88 6.23
N ARG A 222 28.53 20.73 6.57
CA ARG A 222 29.82 20.81 5.86
C ARG A 222 30.64 19.52 5.92
N LYS A 223 30.36 18.64 6.87
CA LYS A 223 31.02 17.34 7.05
C LYS A 223 30.24 16.19 6.39
N TRP A 224 29.04 16.46 5.86
CA TRP A 224 28.23 15.47 5.18
C TRP A 224 28.91 15.01 3.89
N THR A 225 28.85 13.70 3.66
CA THR A 225 29.39 13.05 2.46
C THR A 225 28.30 12.18 1.84
N GLU A 226 27.62 12.67 0.82
CA GLU A 226 26.52 11.93 0.17
C GLU A 226 26.97 10.61 -0.45
N TYR A 227 28.16 10.58 -1.05
CA TYR A 227 28.76 9.41 -1.68
C TYR A 227 30.03 9.02 -0.93
N LEU A 228 29.98 7.92 -0.18
CA LEU A 228 31.17 7.45 0.52
C LEU A 228 32.30 7.13 -0.46
N PRO A 229 33.57 7.47 -0.14
CA PRO A 229 34.69 7.05 -0.96
C PRO A 229 34.86 5.52 -0.88
N SER A 230 35.67 4.94 -1.77
CA SER A 230 36.02 3.50 -1.69
C SER A 230 36.50 3.12 -0.27
N PRO A 231 36.16 1.93 0.26
CA PRO A 231 36.66 1.44 1.54
C PRO A 231 38.20 1.43 1.67
N SER A 232 38.91 1.40 0.55
CA SER A 232 40.38 1.49 0.49
C SER A 232 40.93 2.92 0.67
N ASN A 233 40.07 3.94 0.73
CA ASN A 233 40.46 5.34 0.86
C ASN A 233 40.58 5.72 2.34
N ASP A 234 41.68 6.37 2.74
CA ASP A 234 41.93 6.80 4.12
C ASP A 234 40.82 7.72 4.71
N ARG A 235 40.03 8.38 3.84
CA ARG A 235 38.91 9.24 4.26
C ARG A 235 37.62 8.49 4.56
N TYR A 236 37.51 7.21 4.17
CA TYR A 236 36.27 6.44 4.28
C TYR A 236 35.74 6.36 5.72
N ALA A 237 36.59 5.94 6.66
CA ALA A 237 36.21 5.79 8.06
C ALA A 237 35.73 7.12 8.67
N THR A 238 36.43 8.21 8.35
CA THR A 238 36.08 9.56 8.81
C THR A 238 34.76 10.05 8.20
N ALA A 239 34.56 9.86 6.89
CA ALA A 239 33.32 10.24 6.21
C ALA A 239 32.11 9.46 6.76
N LEU A 240 32.24 8.14 6.91
CA LEU A 240 31.20 7.29 7.49
C LEU A 240 30.90 7.70 8.94
N HIS A 241 31.93 7.98 9.75
CA HIS A 241 31.73 8.44 11.12
C HIS A 241 31.01 9.80 11.18
N ASN A 242 31.42 10.76 10.34
CA ASN A 242 30.78 12.07 10.26
C ASN A 242 29.31 11.97 9.84
N ASN A 243 28.99 11.15 8.84
CA ASN A 243 27.61 10.93 8.40
C ASN A 243 26.75 10.33 9.52
N LYS A 244 27.25 9.28 10.21
CA LYS A 244 26.56 8.67 11.35
C LYS A 244 26.34 9.67 12.48
N HIS A 245 27.34 10.49 12.77
CA HIS A 245 27.26 11.55 13.78
C HIS A 245 26.23 12.61 13.39
N ALA A 246 26.21 13.06 12.13
CA ALA A 246 25.26 14.06 11.65
C ALA A 246 23.81 13.56 11.78
N VAL A 247 23.52 12.31 11.37
CA VAL A 247 22.19 11.70 11.56
C VAL A 247 21.83 11.60 13.04
N TYR A 248 22.75 11.09 13.86
CA TYR A 248 22.55 10.96 15.30
C TYR A 248 22.18 12.30 15.95
N ARG A 249 22.91 13.36 15.59
CA ARG A 249 22.67 14.72 16.05
C ARG A 249 21.27 15.18 15.68
N THR A 250 20.95 15.24 14.40
CA THR A 250 19.70 15.87 13.94
C THR A 250 18.47 15.08 14.37
N VAL A 251 18.56 13.75 14.44
CA VAL A 251 17.49 12.90 15.01
C VAL A 251 17.33 13.15 16.50
N SER A 252 18.42 13.34 17.26
CA SER A 252 18.35 13.67 18.69
C SER A 252 17.69 15.02 18.94
N GLU A 253 17.95 16.02 18.09
CA GLU A 253 17.30 17.33 18.17
C GLU A 253 15.78 17.23 17.95
N ALA A 254 15.34 16.47 16.94
CA ALA A 254 13.93 16.22 16.68
C ALA A 254 13.27 15.42 17.82
N LEU A 255 13.96 14.40 18.34
CA LEU A 255 13.48 13.61 19.49
C LEU A 255 13.30 14.48 20.73
N LEU A 256 14.32 15.24 21.11
CA LEU A 256 14.26 16.12 22.28
C LEU A 256 13.11 17.13 22.15
N SER A 257 12.93 17.71 20.97
CA SER A 257 11.81 18.60 20.69
C SER A 257 10.46 17.97 21.01
N ARG A 258 10.22 16.75 20.49
CA ARG A 258 8.99 16.00 20.73
C ARG A 258 8.78 15.64 22.19
N LEU A 259 9.84 15.22 22.87
CA LEU A 259 9.79 14.84 24.29
C LEU A 259 9.47 16.04 25.19
N LEU A 260 10.02 17.23 24.90
CA LEU A 260 9.73 18.43 25.67
C LEU A 260 8.27 18.85 25.56
N VAL A 261 7.70 18.85 24.35
CA VAL A 261 6.28 19.15 24.15
C VAL A 261 5.39 18.09 24.77
N PHE A 262 5.77 16.81 24.64
CA PHE A 262 5.03 15.71 25.25
C PHE A 262 5.03 15.79 26.77
N LYS A 263 6.17 16.12 27.39
CA LYS A 263 6.28 16.36 28.83
C LYS A 263 5.31 17.46 29.28
N MET A 264 5.29 18.61 28.61
CA MET A 264 4.36 19.70 28.91
C MET A 264 2.88 19.25 28.81
N TYR A 265 2.57 18.41 27.83
CA TYR A 265 1.23 17.85 27.67
C TYR A 265 0.86 16.87 28.80
N LEU A 266 1.80 16.01 29.22
CA LEU A 266 1.60 15.08 30.33
C LEU A 266 1.47 15.79 31.68
N GLU A 267 2.23 16.86 31.91
CA GLU A 267 2.09 17.72 33.11
C GLU A 267 0.66 18.26 33.21
N ALA A 268 0.11 18.78 32.12
CA ALA A 268 -1.28 19.22 32.06
C ALA A 268 -2.28 18.07 32.24
N CYS A 269 -2.02 16.88 31.66
CA CYS A 269 -2.84 15.69 31.88
C CYS A 269 -2.88 15.24 33.34
N SER A 270 -1.74 15.33 34.03
CA SER A 270 -1.62 14.93 35.44
C SER A 270 -2.48 15.82 36.34
N GLN A 271 -2.56 17.12 36.04
CA GLN A 271 -3.41 18.08 36.75
C GLN A 271 -4.92 17.79 36.58
N GLU A 272 -5.33 17.30 35.42
CA GLU A 272 -6.73 16.97 35.10
C GLU A 272 -7.09 15.50 35.42
N GLY A 273 -6.09 14.67 35.70
CA GLY A 273 -6.20 13.22 35.82
C GLY A 273 -6.15 12.51 34.46
N PHE A 274 -5.34 11.45 34.35
CA PHE A 274 -5.17 10.73 33.09
C PHE A 274 -6.46 10.07 32.58
N ARG A 275 -6.80 10.33 31.32
CA ARG A 275 -7.96 9.75 30.63
C ARG A 275 -7.57 9.11 29.31
N HIS A 276 -8.42 8.20 28.84
CA HIS A 276 -8.19 7.51 27.57
C HIS A 276 -8.09 8.47 26.38
N ASP A 277 -8.97 9.48 26.33
CA ASP A 277 -9.05 10.42 25.23
C ASP A 277 -7.90 11.44 25.19
N HIS A 278 -7.11 11.55 26.26
CA HIS A 278 -5.87 12.33 26.23
C HIS A 278 -4.88 11.80 25.17
N ARG A 279 -4.90 10.49 24.86
CA ARG A 279 -4.07 9.90 23.79
C ARG A 279 -4.49 10.37 22.41
N GLN A 280 -5.80 10.37 22.14
CA GLN A 280 -6.35 10.88 20.89
C GLN A 280 -6.01 12.36 20.71
N ARG A 281 -6.22 13.18 21.75
CA ARG A 281 -5.91 14.62 21.69
C ARG A 281 -4.42 14.90 21.55
N TRP A 282 -3.57 14.07 22.16
CA TRP A 282 -2.12 14.12 21.96
C TRP A 282 -1.75 13.83 20.50
N LEU A 283 -2.32 12.78 19.90
CA LEU A 283 -2.12 12.49 18.50
C LEU A 283 -2.63 13.63 17.60
N GLU A 284 -3.83 14.16 17.84
CA GLU A 284 -4.38 15.29 17.09
C GLU A 284 -3.45 16.51 17.16
N SER A 285 -2.80 16.74 18.30
CA SER A 285 -1.82 17.82 18.47
C SER A 285 -0.51 17.62 17.69
N GLN A 286 -0.18 16.38 17.33
CA GLN A 286 0.97 16.03 16.50
C GLN A 286 0.63 16.07 15.01
N ILE A 287 -0.61 15.73 14.66
CA ILE A 287 -1.15 15.79 13.28
C ILE A 287 -1.41 17.24 12.88
N PHE A 288 -1.99 18.01 13.80
CA PHE A 288 -2.32 19.41 13.59
C PHE A 288 -1.58 20.29 14.56
N THR A 289 -0.38 20.69 14.15
CA THR A 289 0.58 21.38 15.03
C THR A 289 0.06 22.73 15.54
N ASP A 290 -0.85 23.35 14.79
CA ASP A 290 -1.55 24.59 15.15
C ASP A 290 -2.53 24.43 16.34
N THR A 291 -2.84 23.19 16.74
CA THR A 291 -3.61 22.93 17.97
C THR A 291 -2.87 23.44 19.20
N LEU A 292 -1.53 23.32 19.24
CA LEU A 292 -0.73 23.69 20.41
C LEU A 292 -0.19 25.12 20.35
N ALA A 293 -0.03 25.68 19.14
CA ALA A 293 0.45 27.05 18.95
C ALA A 293 -0.13 27.66 17.67
N ASP A 294 -0.65 28.90 17.70
CA ASP A 294 -1.36 29.48 16.54
C ASP A 294 -0.45 29.83 15.36
N LEU A 295 0.79 30.24 15.65
CA LEU A 295 1.65 30.93 14.68
C LEU A 295 2.75 30.04 14.10
N PHE A 296 3.01 28.88 14.70
CA PHE A 296 4.13 28.03 14.32
C PHE A 296 3.92 26.57 14.74
N ASP A 297 4.65 25.68 14.08
CA ASP A 297 4.81 24.29 14.51
C ASP A 297 5.75 24.23 15.72
N PRO A 298 5.26 23.87 16.93
CA PRO A 298 6.07 23.90 18.15
C PRO A 298 7.24 22.93 18.10
N PHE A 299 7.08 21.79 17.41
CA PHE A 299 8.11 20.77 17.32
C PHE A 299 9.24 21.23 16.38
N ALA A 300 8.89 21.79 15.23
CA ALA A 300 9.88 22.33 14.30
C ALA A 300 10.59 23.55 14.90
N LYS A 301 9.87 24.42 15.63
CA LYS A 301 10.45 25.59 16.29
C LYS A 301 11.45 25.19 17.38
N ILE A 302 11.09 24.30 18.30
CA ILE A 302 12.01 23.85 19.35
C ILE A 302 13.26 23.18 18.73
N LYS A 303 13.08 22.30 17.74
CA LYS A 303 14.20 21.64 17.05
C LYS A 303 15.16 22.66 16.42
N LEU A 304 14.62 23.70 15.76
CA LEU A 304 15.42 24.78 15.18
C LEU A 304 16.27 25.50 16.24
N GLU A 305 15.69 25.79 17.41
CA GLU A 305 16.43 26.45 18.49
C GLU A 305 17.49 25.53 19.13
N ILE A 306 17.23 24.23 19.25
CA ILE A 306 18.25 23.26 19.72
C ILE A 306 19.43 23.22 18.74
N ASN A 307 19.15 23.20 17.43
CA ASN A 307 20.18 23.21 16.39
C ASN A 307 21.02 24.50 16.43
N GLY A 308 20.34 25.66 16.54
CA GLY A 308 20.98 26.98 16.63
C GLY A 308 21.79 27.24 17.90
N ALA A 309 21.60 26.43 18.95
CA ALA A 309 22.35 26.56 20.21
C ALA A 309 23.83 26.13 20.07
N PHE A 310 24.19 25.30 19.09
CA PHE A 310 25.55 24.76 18.92
C PHE A 310 26.15 24.16 20.22
N VAL A 311 25.35 23.39 20.96
CA VAL A 311 25.78 22.63 22.15
C VAL A 311 26.41 21.28 21.76
N SER A 312 27.21 20.68 22.63
CA SER A 312 27.73 19.32 22.40
C SER A 312 26.63 18.27 22.47
N ASP A 313 26.86 17.12 21.84
CA ASP A 313 25.91 16.00 21.86
C ASP A 313 25.62 15.57 23.29
N SER A 314 26.65 15.42 24.14
CA SER A 314 26.49 15.05 25.56
C SER A 314 25.45 15.88 26.32
N ILE A 315 25.23 17.15 25.96
CA ILE A 315 24.21 18.00 26.59
C ILE A 315 22.82 17.62 26.09
N ILE A 316 22.67 17.34 24.80
CA ILE A 316 21.41 16.82 24.22
C ILE A 316 21.13 15.41 24.76
N ASP A 317 22.15 14.57 24.88
CA ASP A 317 22.08 13.23 25.46
C ASP A 317 21.50 13.27 26.88
N ASP A 318 22.06 14.14 27.72
CA ASP A 318 21.58 14.38 29.08
C ASP A 318 20.15 14.94 29.06
N ALA A 319 19.87 15.96 28.24
CA ALA A 319 18.54 16.56 28.13
C ALA A 319 17.46 15.54 27.74
N ILE A 320 17.73 14.64 26.78
CA ILE A 320 16.83 13.55 26.38
C ILE A 320 16.62 12.60 27.56
N SER A 321 17.70 12.13 28.18
CA SER A 321 17.64 11.16 29.28
C SER A 321 16.83 11.70 30.46
N ARG A 322 17.11 12.94 30.88
CA ARG A 322 16.39 13.61 31.98
C ARG A 322 14.92 13.87 31.65
N THR A 323 14.63 14.27 30.41
CA THR A 323 13.23 14.50 29.98
C THR A 323 12.45 13.18 29.99
N LEU A 324 13.08 12.06 29.63
CA LEU A 324 12.45 10.74 29.68
C LEU A 324 12.20 10.27 31.10
N GLU A 325 13.16 10.46 32.01
CA GLU A 325 12.98 10.21 33.45
C GLU A 325 11.76 10.98 33.97
N ASP A 326 11.65 12.27 33.64
CA ASP A 326 10.50 13.08 34.05
C ASP A 326 9.17 12.58 33.45
N ILE A 327 9.17 12.20 32.16
CA ILE A 327 7.99 11.62 31.52
C ILE A 327 7.55 10.33 32.22
N GLN A 328 8.50 9.47 32.60
CA GLN A 328 8.22 8.23 33.33
C GLN A 328 7.64 8.50 34.71
N ASP A 329 8.18 9.49 35.43
CA ASP A 329 7.70 9.90 36.75
C ASP A 329 6.29 10.50 36.69
N ILE A 330 5.96 11.27 35.64
CA ILE A 330 4.64 11.87 35.46
C ILE A 330 3.58 10.83 35.06
N TRP A 331 3.95 9.91 34.16
CA TRP A 331 3.01 8.97 33.54
C TRP A 331 2.76 7.70 34.39
N GLU A 332 3.67 7.32 35.29
CA GLU A 332 3.60 6.05 36.04
C GLU A 332 3.30 4.84 35.14
N MET A 333 4.09 4.69 34.06
CA MET A 333 3.85 3.70 33.01
C MET A 333 3.64 2.29 33.58
N PRO A 334 2.44 1.69 33.41
CA PRO A 334 2.18 0.38 33.99
C PRO A 334 3.06 -0.70 33.36
N ALA A 335 3.44 -1.70 34.15
CA ALA A 335 4.22 -2.83 33.66
C ALA A 335 3.57 -3.47 32.43
N GLY A 336 4.37 -3.78 31.41
CA GLY A 336 3.92 -4.37 30.15
C GLY A 336 3.30 -3.37 29.14
N HIS A 337 3.25 -2.08 29.46
CA HIS A 337 2.92 -1.03 28.49
C HIS A 337 4.18 -0.53 27.80
N PHE A 338 4.02 -0.13 26.54
CA PHE A 338 5.11 0.37 25.71
C PHE A 338 4.80 1.78 25.23
N PHE A 339 5.85 2.57 25.09
CA PHE A 339 5.79 3.86 24.40
C PHE A 339 6.13 3.67 22.92
N TYR A 340 5.25 4.07 22.02
CA TYR A 340 5.41 3.80 20.60
C TYR A 340 6.10 4.96 19.87
N ILE A 341 7.10 4.65 19.05
CA ILE A 341 7.69 5.55 18.08
C ILE A 341 7.17 5.13 16.71
N VAL A 342 6.27 5.93 16.16
CA VAL A 342 5.65 5.69 14.87
C VAL A 342 6.33 6.55 13.82
N LEU A 343 6.90 5.91 12.80
CA LEU A 343 7.55 6.57 11.67
C LEU A 343 6.73 6.32 10.40
N ASP A 344 6.04 7.34 9.89
CA ASP A 344 5.27 7.25 8.66
C ASP A 344 6.06 7.73 7.43
N GLU A 345 5.63 7.29 6.24
CA GLU A 345 6.27 7.57 4.95
C GLU A 345 7.78 7.20 4.93
N ALA A 346 8.18 6.16 5.66
CA ALA A 346 9.56 5.70 5.78
C ALA A 346 10.19 5.29 4.44
N ASN A 347 9.38 5.04 3.41
CA ASN A 347 9.85 4.87 2.03
C ASN A 347 10.60 6.08 1.46
N VAL A 348 10.39 7.27 2.02
CA VAL A 348 11.16 8.46 1.64
C VAL A 348 12.58 8.34 2.18
N ALA A 349 12.73 8.02 3.46
CA ALA A 349 14.04 7.78 4.07
C ALA A 349 14.73 6.52 3.52
N SER A 350 13.99 5.48 3.15
CA SER A 350 14.56 4.25 2.58
C SER A 350 15.15 4.42 1.17
N ARG A 351 14.87 5.56 0.49
CA ARG A 351 15.36 5.89 -0.85
C ARG A 351 16.35 7.05 -0.85
N LYS A 352 16.68 7.59 0.32
CA LYS A 352 17.59 8.72 0.47
C LYS A 352 18.95 8.25 0.97
N HIS A 353 19.99 8.82 0.38
CA HIS A 353 21.38 8.68 0.82
C HIS A 353 21.81 7.21 0.98
N ASP A 354 21.46 6.38 0.01
CA ASP A 354 21.83 4.96 -0.05
C ASP A 354 23.35 4.75 -0.11
N GLU A 355 24.08 5.66 -0.74
CA GLU A 355 25.55 5.61 -0.82
C GLU A 355 26.28 6.33 0.34
N ALA A 356 25.55 6.97 1.25
CA ALA A 356 26.13 7.75 2.37
C ALA A 356 26.51 6.88 3.57
N PHE A 357 26.03 5.63 3.61
CA PHE A 357 26.28 4.71 4.71
C PHE A 357 26.67 3.33 4.17
N ALA A 358 27.42 2.59 4.98
CA ALA A 358 27.77 1.22 4.69
C ALA A 358 28.07 0.43 5.98
N ASP A 359 27.86 -0.89 5.91
CA ASP A 359 28.28 -1.88 6.90
C ASP A 359 28.76 -3.15 6.18
N GLU A 360 28.87 -4.26 6.90
CA GLU A 360 29.37 -5.54 6.36
C GLU A 360 28.50 -6.13 5.25
N TYR A 361 27.25 -5.69 5.10
CA TYR A 361 26.33 -6.11 4.04
C TYR A 361 26.30 -5.14 2.84
N GLY A 362 27.13 -4.10 2.87
CA GLY A 362 27.24 -3.09 1.83
C GLY A 362 26.54 -1.78 2.19
N HIS A 363 26.15 -1.04 1.16
CA HIS A 363 25.51 0.27 1.27
C HIS A 363 24.05 0.16 1.73
N TYR A 364 23.57 1.14 2.50
CA TYR A 364 22.20 1.15 3.01
C TYR A 364 21.67 2.59 3.18
N PRO A 365 20.34 2.79 3.12
CA PRO A 365 19.74 4.11 3.19
C PRO A 365 19.72 4.70 4.59
N ILE A 366 19.53 6.02 4.67
CA ILE A 366 19.52 6.78 5.93
C ILE A 366 18.52 6.24 6.98
N LEU A 367 17.41 5.61 6.54
CA LEU A 367 16.42 5.02 7.46
C LEU A 367 17.05 4.08 8.50
N LYS A 368 18.05 3.27 8.11
CA LYS A 368 18.73 2.35 9.04
C LYS A 368 19.49 3.09 10.13
N GLU A 369 20.22 4.16 9.78
CA GLU A 369 20.94 4.97 10.79
C GLU A 369 20.00 5.78 11.69
N ILE A 370 18.83 6.20 11.18
CA ILE A 370 17.82 6.88 12.00
C ILE A 370 17.27 5.93 13.08
N LEU A 371 16.93 4.69 12.70
CA LEU A 371 16.46 3.68 13.64
C LEU A 371 17.53 3.33 14.69
N ARG A 372 18.79 3.16 14.26
CA ARG A 372 19.93 2.99 15.17
C ARG A 372 20.07 4.16 16.16
N SER A 373 19.89 5.39 15.68
CA SER A 373 19.97 6.58 16.53
C SER A 373 18.87 6.59 17.58
N PHE A 374 17.62 6.29 17.20
CA PHE A 374 16.53 6.15 18.18
C PHE A 374 16.77 4.99 19.17
N GLN A 375 17.21 3.82 18.69
CA GLN A 375 17.50 2.67 19.56
C GLN A 375 18.63 2.97 20.56
N ARG A 376 19.70 3.66 20.15
CA ARG A 376 20.76 4.08 21.07
C ARG A 376 20.24 5.01 22.17
N ARG A 377 19.28 5.88 21.84
CA ARG A 377 18.69 6.84 22.79
C ARG A 377 17.69 6.20 23.75
N MET A 378 16.84 5.36 23.21
CA MET A 378 15.60 4.95 23.86
C MET A 378 15.57 3.45 24.17
N GLY A 379 16.55 2.67 23.71
CA GLY A 379 16.51 1.20 23.75
C GLY A 379 16.54 0.58 25.16
N HIS A 380 16.92 1.36 26.17
CA HIS A 380 16.83 0.95 27.57
C HIS A 380 15.42 1.12 28.16
N LEU A 381 14.52 1.80 27.42
CA LEU A 381 13.12 2.02 27.79
C LEU A 381 12.23 1.00 27.09
N PRO A 382 11.03 0.71 27.62
CA PRO A 382 10.07 -0.17 26.97
C PRO A 382 9.41 0.56 25.80
N ILE A 383 10.16 0.74 24.72
CA ILE A 383 9.68 1.36 23.47
C ILE A 383 9.40 0.32 22.39
N LYS A 384 8.48 0.65 21.49
CA LYS A 384 8.21 -0.12 20.27
C LYS A 384 8.23 0.80 19.05
N PHE A 385 8.65 0.25 17.92
CA PHE A 385 8.70 0.98 16.66
C PHE A 385 7.62 0.43 15.76
N VAL A 386 6.88 1.34 15.12
CA VAL A 386 6.02 1.01 13.97
C VAL A 386 6.47 1.91 12.83
N VAL A 387 7.13 1.31 11.83
CA VAL A 387 7.75 2.02 10.72
C VAL A 387 6.97 1.69 9.46
N ALA A 388 6.19 2.64 8.97
CA ALA A 388 5.32 2.45 7.83
C ALA A 388 5.88 3.07 6.55
N GLY A 389 5.70 2.38 5.43
CA GLY A 389 6.08 2.89 4.12
C GLY A 389 5.58 2.01 2.97
N THR A 390 5.69 2.50 1.74
CA THR A 390 5.39 1.68 0.55
C THR A 390 6.49 0.67 0.23
N MET A 391 7.74 1.05 0.50
CA MET A 391 8.94 0.27 0.21
C MET A 391 9.90 0.37 1.39
N ILE A 392 10.17 -0.75 2.06
CA ILE A 392 11.20 -0.86 3.10
C ILE A 392 11.95 -2.18 2.83
N PRO A 393 13.08 -2.13 2.09
CA PRO A 393 13.75 -3.34 1.62
C PRO A 393 14.36 -4.14 2.78
N GLN A 394 14.05 -5.44 2.86
CA GLN A 394 14.51 -6.34 3.93
C GLN A 394 16.03 -6.52 3.93
N GLU A 395 16.64 -6.48 2.75
CA GLU A 395 18.08 -6.65 2.53
C GLU A 395 18.92 -5.62 3.30
N HIS A 396 18.39 -4.42 3.56
CA HIS A 396 19.12 -3.41 4.34
C HIS A 396 19.11 -3.69 5.84
N PHE A 397 18.21 -4.54 6.34
CA PHE A 397 18.02 -4.82 7.77
C PHE A 397 18.53 -6.22 8.14
N GLN A 398 19.61 -6.65 7.49
CA GLN A 398 20.38 -7.84 7.88
C GLN A 398 21.45 -7.46 8.90
N SER A 399 21.74 -8.36 9.85
CA SER A 399 22.80 -8.18 10.85
C SER A 399 23.29 -9.53 11.38
N ALA A 400 24.61 -9.75 11.42
CA ALA A 400 25.18 -10.95 12.02
C ALA A 400 24.96 -11.02 13.53
N ALA A 401 24.78 -9.85 14.16
CA ALA A 401 24.54 -9.71 15.59
C ALA A 401 23.05 -9.76 15.97
N GLY A 402 22.16 -10.01 15.01
CA GLY A 402 20.72 -10.07 15.26
C GLY A 402 20.09 -8.72 15.64
N GLU A 403 20.72 -7.59 15.28
CA GLU A 403 20.25 -6.22 15.59
C GLU A 403 18.79 -5.98 15.18
N TRP A 404 18.36 -6.64 14.10
CA TRP A 404 17.05 -6.46 13.47
C TRP A 404 16.11 -7.66 13.66
N ASP A 405 16.50 -8.70 14.41
CA ASP A 405 15.73 -9.94 14.56
C ASP A 405 14.36 -9.71 15.21
N ASN A 406 14.22 -8.62 15.96
CA ASN A 406 12.97 -8.22 16.59
C ASN A 406 12.07 -7.33 15.70
N PHE A 407 12.44 -7.07 14.44
CA PHE A 407 11.63 -6.33 13.48
C PHE A 407 10.92 -7.28 12.52
N HIS A 408 9.60 -7.17 12.46
CA HIS A 408 8.77 -8.01 11.60
C HIS A 408 8.11 -7.18 10.50
N TRP A 409 8.12 -7.70 9.27
CA TRP A 409 7.36 -7.12 8.16
C TRP A 409 5.90 -7.54 8.27
N CYS A 410 5.02 -6.55 8.21
CA CYS A 410 3.58 -6.73 8.26
C CYS A 410 2.96 -5.93 7.13
N SER A 411 1.96 -6.51 6.46
CA SER A 411 1.15 -5.81 5.45
C SER A 411 -0.35 -5.87 5.73
N ASP A 412 -0.74 -6.17 6.98
CA ASP A 412 -2.12 -6.20 7.44
C ASP A 412 -2.73 -4.79 7.49
N THR A 413 -3.02 -4.24 6.33
CA THR A 413 -3.71 -2.96 6.17
C THR A 413 -5.18 -3.16 5.83
N GLY A 414 -5.51 -4.32 5.25
CA GLY A 414 -6.80 -4.64 4.65
C GLY A 414 -7.06 -3.87 3.35
N CYS A 415 -8.25 -4.09 2.78
CA CYS A 415 -8.77 -3.43 1.60
C CYS A 415 -10.30 -3.62 1.53
N PHE A 416 -10.96 -2.94 0.61
CA PHE A 416 -12.35 -3.18 0.24
C PHE A 416 -12.45 -4.33 -0.76
N ASP A 417 -12.34 -5.57 -0.28
CA ASP A 417 -12.59 -6.78 -1.08
C ASP A 417 -13.94 -7.46 -0.76
N ASP A 418 -14.70 -6.90 0.19
CA ASP A 418 -16.09 -7.25 0.47
C ASP A 418 -17.06 -6.08 0.19
N LEU A 419 -18.16 -6.37 -0.50
CA LEU A 419 -19.17 -5.39 -0.90
C LEU A 419 -19.90 -4.79 0.32
N GLN A 420 -20.16 -5.58 1.34
CA GLN A 420 -20.90 -5.11 2.52
C GLN A 420 -20.02 -4.22 3.39
N GLU A 421 -18.74 -4.58 3.57
CA GLU A 421 -17.77 -3.72 4.26
C GLU A 421 -17.54 -2.40 3.52
N HIS A 422 -17.40 -2.46 2.19
CA HIS A 422 -17.30 -1.26 1.35
C HIS A 422 -18.53 -0.35 1.49
N ARG A 423 -19.72 -0.94 1.40
CA ARG A 423 -20.98 -0.21 1.58
C ARG A 423 -21.10 0.37 3.00
N LYS A 424 -20.79 -0.42 4.04
CA LYS A 424 -20.80 0.03 5.45
C LYS A 424 -19.88 1.24 5.65
N TYR A 425 -18.72 1.27 5.00
CA TYR A 425 -17.84 2.43 5.05
C TYR A 425 -18.48 3.64 4.38
N ILE A 426 -18.97 3.48 3.14
CA ILE A 426 -19.55 4.57 2.34
C ILE A 426 -20.79 5.16 3.03
N SER A 427 -21.70 4.33 3.53
CA SER A 427 -22.96 4.77 4.16
C SER A 427 -22.76 5.68 5.38
N GLN A 428 -21.56 5.75 5.96
CA GLN A 428 -21.26 6.71 7.03
C GLN A 428 -21.27 8.17 6.56
N PHE A 429 -21.09 8.38 5.25
CA PHE A 429 -20.98 9.71 4.65
C PHE A 429 -22.23 10.12 3.87
N LEU A 430 -23.09 9.17 3.48
CA LEU A 430 -24.28 9.47 2.67
C LEU A 430 -25.46 9.93 3.52
N PRO A 431 -26.24 10.94 3.07
CA PRO A 431 -27.54 11.23 3.65
C PRO A 431 -28.47 10.02 3.51
N SER A 432 -29.21 9.67 4.56
CA SER A 432 -30.05 8.46 4.57
C SER A 432 -31.12 8.42 3.48
N HIS A 433 -31.66 9.60 3.08
CA HIS A 433 -32.62 9.71 2.00
C HIS A 433 -31.97 9.51 0.62
N PHE A 434 -30.75 10.02 0.43
CA PHE A 434 -29.98 9.84 -0.79
C PHE A 434 -29.55 8.38 -0.93
N GLU A 435 -28.99 7.78 0.13
CA GLU A 435 -28.58 6.38 0.13
C GLU A 435 -29.72 5.46 -0.31
N LYS A 436 -30.94 5.67 0.20
CA LYS A 436 -32.12 4.83 -0.11
C LYS A 436 -32.75 5.11 -1.47
N SER A 437 -32.39 6.21 -2.14
CA SER A 437 -32.89 6.54 -3.47
C SER A 437 -32.31 5.62 -4.54
N ASP A 438 -32.99 5.50 -5.69
CA ASP A 438 -32.49 4.71 -6.83
C ASP A 438 -31.13 5.21 -7.33
N ILE A 439 -30.95 6.54 -7.36
CA ILE A 439 -29.69 7.20 -7.74
C ILE A 439 -28.58 6.83 -6.74
N GLY A 440 -28.85 6.91 -5.44
CA GLY A 440 -27.87 6.54 -4.40
C GLY A 440 -27.50 5.06 -4.43
N GLN A 441 -28.47 4.16 -4.64
CA GLN A 441 -28.19 2.73 -4.80
C GLN A 441 -27.37 2.43 -6.06
N ALA A 442 -27.68 3.10 -7.17
CA ALA A 442 -26.88 3.01 -8.39
C ALA A 442 -25.46 3.50 -8.17
N LEU A 443 -25.27 4.61 -7.43
CA LEU A 443 -23.94 5.15 -7.13
C LEU A 443 -23.12 4.19 -6.28
N LEU A 444 -23.71 3.64 -5.21
CA LEU A 444 -23.06 2.64 -4.37
C LEU A 444 -22.61 1.42 -5.18
N HIS A 445 -23.45 0.97 -6.11
CA HIS A 445 -23.09 -0.14 -7.00
C HIS A 445 -21.90 0.22 -7.88
N ARG A 446 -21.92 1.39 -8.54
CA ARG A 446 -20.80 1.85 -9.39
C ARG A 446 -19.51 2.07 -8.58
N MET A 447 -19.60 2.64 -7.38
CA MET A 447 -18.45 2.78 -6.48
C MET A 447 -17.82 1.43 -6.17
N TRP A 448 -18.60 0.38 -5.90
CA TRP A 448 -18.05 -0.96 -5.71
C TRP A 448 -17.40 -1.54 -6.98
N GLN A 449 -18.02 -1.33 -8.13
CA GLN A 449 -17.51 -1.83 -9.41
C GLN A 449 -16.14 -1.24 -9.74
N TRP A 450 -15.92 0.03 -9.43
CA TRP A 450 -14.69 0.75 -9.81
C TRP A 450 -13.70 0.91 -8.67
N LEU A 451 -14.15 1.28 -7.47
CA LEU A 451 -13.32 1.76 -6.37
C LEU A 451 -13.01 0.70 -5.31
N ARG A 452 -13.37 -0.57 -5.55
CA ARG A 452 -12.94 -1.70 -4.70
C ARG A 452 -11.43 -1.88 -4.72
N GLY A 453 -10.88 -2.45 -3.64
CA GLY A 453 -9.44 -2.52 -3.40
C GLY A 453 -8.99 -1.53 -2.32
N ARG A 454 -7.91 -0.80 -2.55
CA ARG A 454 -7.34 0.11 -1.55
C ARG A 454 -8.32 1.22 -1.14
N TYR A 455 -8.34 1.54 0.16
CA TYR A 455 -9.31 2.49 0.73
C TYR A 455 -9.27 3.87 0.11
N ARG A 456 -8.09 4.34 -0.34
CA ARG A 456 -7.89 5.68 -0.90
C ARG A 456 -8.81 5.95 -2.09
N TYR A 457 -9.06 5.01 -3.00
CA TYR A 457 -9.94 5.27 -4.14
C TYR A 457 -11.35 5.68 -3.71
N THR A 458 -11.88 5.00 -2.71
CA THR A 458 -13.21 5.30 -2.16
C THR A 458 -13.19 6.57 -1.33
N ALA A 459 -12.22 6.72 -0.42
CA ALA A 459 -12.13 7.90 0.45
C ALA A 459 -11.94 9.19 -0.38
N SER A 460 -11.06 9.17 -1.37
CA SER A 460 -10.83 10.30 -2.25
C SER A 460 -12.05 10.65 -3.09
N PHE A 461 -12.79 9.66 -3.61
CA PHE A 461 -14.06 9.97 -4.27
C PHE A 461 -15.12 10.54 -3.32
N LEU A 462 -15.17 10.08 -2.06
CA LEU A 462 -16.06 10.66 -1.06
C LEU A 462 -15.70 12.12 -0.76
N THR A 463 -14.42 12.48 -0.72
CA THR A 463 -13.98 13.88 -0.64
C THR A 463 -14.57 14.71 -1.79
N VAL A 464 -14.48 14.21 -3.04
CA VAL A 464 -15.07 14.88 -4.22
C VAL A 464 -16.58 15.04 -4.08
N LEU A 465 -17.25 13.99 -3.61
CA LEU A 465 -18.70 13.97 -3.46
C LEU A 465 -19.19 14.96 -2.39
N LEU A 466 -18.47 15.04 -1.27
CA LEU A 466 -18.76 15.97 -0.18
C LEU A 466 -18.51 17.43 -0.59
N ASP A 467 -17.38 17.70 -1.24
CA ASP A 467 -17.01 19.03 -1.75
C ASP A 467 -18.03 19.58 -2.75
N ASN A 468 -18.70 18.70 -3.51
CA ASN A 468 -19.72 19.07 -4.48
C ASN A 468 -21.15 18.92 -3.94
N ASN A 469 -21.37 18.82 -2.63
CA ASN A 469 -22.70 18.69 -2.01
C ASN A 469 -23.57 17.60 -2.64
N PHE A 470 -22.98 16.47 -3.07
CA PHE A 470 -23.67 15.38 -3.78
C PHE A 470 -24.36 15.81 -5.09
N GLU A 471 -23.98 16.94 -5.70
CA GLU A 471 -24.46 17.34 -7.03
C GLU A 471 -23.75 16.51 -8.12
N SER A 472 -24.51 16.01 -9.10
CA SER A 472 -23.99 15.20 -10.21
C SER A 472 -23.08 14.02 -9.81
N PRO A 473 -23.52 13.14 -8.88
CA PRO A 473 -22.66 12.10 -8.30
C PRO A 473 -22.11 11.11 -9.33
N HIS A 474 -22.85 10.81 -10.40
CA HIS A 474 -22.44 9.83 -11.39
C HIS A 474 -21.43 10.39 -12.39
N THR A 475 -21.60 11.64 -12.82
CA THR A 475 -20.65 12.40 -13.65
C THR A 475 -19.37 12.65 -12.85
N LEU A 476 -19.46 13.00 -11.56
CA LEU A 476 -18.29 13.13 -10.69
C LEU A 476 -17.50 11.83 -10.58
N LEU A 477 -18.18 10.69 -10.42
CA LEU A 477 -17.53 9.38 -10.39
C LEU A 477 -16.85 9.06 -11.73
N GLY A 478 -17.54 9.35 -12.85
CA GLY A 478 -16.99 9.17 -14.21
C GLY A 478 -15.70 9.98 -14.41
N GLY A 479 -15.74 11.28 -14.10
CA GLY A 479 -14.57 12.16 -14.17
C GLY A 479 -13.45 11.75 -13.20
N TYR A 480 -13.79 11.28 -12.00
CA TYR A 480 -12.79 10.76 -11.07
C TYR A 480 -12.07 9.52 -11.63
N ILE A 481 -12.82 8.55 -12.19
CA ILE A 481 -12.23 7.37 -12.81
C ILE A 481 -11.40 7.74 -14.05
N GLU A 482 -11.86 8.70 -14.85
CA GLU A 482 -11.10 9.20 -15.99
C GLU A 482 -9.78 9.82 -15.54
N SER A 483 -9.78 10.63 -14.49
CA SER A 483 -8.55 11.25 -13.98
C SER A 483 -7.52 10.21 -13.51
N LEU A 484 -7.97 9.09 -12.91
CA LEU A 484 -7.09 8.03 -12.43
C LEU A 484 -6.62 7.06 -13.51
N SER A 485 -7.50 6.70 -14.45
CA SER A 485 -7.29 5.59 -15.39
C SER A 485 -7.13 6.02 -16.85
N GLU A 486 -7.31 7.30 -17.13
CA GLU A 486 -7.34 7.89 -18.47
C GLU A 486 -8.43 7.27 -19.38
N TYR A 487 -9.46 6.68 -18.77
CA TYR A 487 -10.59 6.04 -19.41
C TYR A 487 -11.89 6.62 -18.86
N MET A 488 -12.76 7.11 -19.74
CA MET A 488 -14.11 7.52 -19.39
C MET A 488 -15.05 6.30 -19.37
N PRO A 489 -15.60 5.92 -18.20
CA PRO A 489 -16.60 4.85 -18.12
C PRO A 489 -17.86 5.18 -18.94
N HIS A 490 -18.50 4.18 -19.53
CA HIS A 490 -19.79 4.37 -20.25
C HIS A 490 -21.00 3.78 -19.50
N ASP A 491 -20.77 3.31 -18.28
CA ASP A 491 -21.75 2.70 -17.38
C ASP A 491 -22.75 3.72 -16.77
N HIS A 492 -22.65 4.99 -17.15
CA HIS A 492 -23.46 6.09 -16.59
C HIS A 492 -24.25 6.90 -17.61
N SER A 493 -24.29 6.45 -18.86
CA SER A 493 -25.02 7.13 -19.94
C SER A 493 -26.51 7.38 -19.63
N GLU A 494 -27.12 6.56 -18.78
CA GLU A 494 -28.50 6.73 -18.31
C GLU A 494 -28.67 7.94 -17.38
N TYR A 495 -27.61 8.36 -16.67
CA TYR A 495 -27.63 9.45 -15.69
C TYR A 495 -27.09 10.77 -16.27
N ASP A 496 -26.20 10.71 -17.27
CA ASP A 496 -25.55 11.87 -17.88
C ASP A 496 -26.51 12.94 -18.42
N SER A 497 -27.67 12.51 -18.93
CA SER A 497 -28.63 13.46 -19.51
C SER A 497 -29.28 14.40 -18.49
N HIS A 498 -29.14 14.11 -17.19
CA HIS A 498 -29.76 14.85 -16.08
C HIS A 498 -28.74 15.51 -15.15
N GLU A 499 -27.47 15.15 -15.24
CA GLU A 499 -26.40 15.68 -14.40
C GLU A 499 -25.65 16.81 -15.10
N LYS A 500 -25.22 17.82 -14.34
CA LYS A 500 -24.40 18.91 -14.85
C LYS A 500 -22.94 18.47 -14.89
N TYR A 501 -22.19 18.96 -15.87
CA TYR A 501 -20.75 18.82 -15.90
C TYR A 501 -20.12 19.46 -14.66
N CYS A 502 -19.24 18.71 -14.00
CA CYS A 502 -18.49 19.14 -12.83
C CYS A 502 -17.01 18.82 -13.06
N GLU A 503 -16.13 19.82 -12.93
CA GLU A 503 -14.69 19.58 -12.98
C GLU A 503 -14.17 19.00 -11.68
N ASN A 504 -13.22 18.07 -11.79
CA ASN A 504 -12.46 17.54 -10.67
C ASN A 504 -10.97 17.73 -10.94
N SER A 505 -10.33 18.65 -10.22
CA SER A 505 -8.92 18.99 -10.37
C SER A 505 -8.03 18.45 -9.23
N TRP A 506 -8.61 17.72 -8.28
CA TRP A 506 -7.94 17.44 -7.00
C TRP A 506 -7.00 16.24 -7.03
N TYR A 507 -7.11 15.36 -8.03
CA TYR A 507 -6.40 14.08 -8.03
C TYR A 507 -5.51 13.89 -9.25
N THR A 508 -4.31 13.39 -8.99
CA THR A 508 -3.34 13.00 -10.00
C THR A 508 -3.63 11.58 -10.50
N SER A 509 -3.31 11.34 -11.77
CA SER A 509 -3.40 10.03 -12.41
C SER A 509 -2.59 8.96 -11.66
N LEU A 510 -3.02 7.70 -11.75
CA LEU A 510 -2.28 6.58 -11.20
C LEU A 510 -0.89 6.47 -11.83
N GLY A 511 0.09 6.11 -11.00
CA GLY A 511 1.45 5.85 -11.44
C GLY A 511 2.12 7.08 -12.05
N SER A 512 2.50 8.06 -11.21
CA SER A 512 3.29 9.22 -11.63
C SER A 512 4.61 8.86 -12.32
N LYS A 513 5.11 7.63 -12.11
CA LYS A 513 6.29 7.06 -12.78
C LYS A 513 5.99 6.38 -14.12
N GLY A 514 4.70 6.17 -14.44
CA GLY A 514 4.21 5.48 -15.63
C GLY A 514 4.57 3.99 -15.68
N LEU A 515 3.85 3.23 -16.50
CA LEU A 515 4.35 1.92 -16.95
C LEU A 515 5.49 2.17 -17.94
N SER A 516 6.60 1.45 -17.79
CA SER A 516 7.69 1.48 -18.74
C SER A 516 7.67 0.21 -19.58
N ARG A 517 8.05 0.29 -20.86
CA ARG A 517 8.11 -0.90 -21.73
C ARG A 517 9.01 -2.00 -21.17
N GLN A 518 9.93 -1.64 -20.27
CA GLN A 518 10.98 -2.50 -19.72
C GLN A 518 10.76 -2.98 -18.28
N SER A 519 9.61 -2.70 -17.65
CA SER A 519 9.37 -3.13 -16.28
C SER A 519 8.64 -4.47 -16.19
N ILE A 520 8.99 -5.24 -15.15
CA ILE A 520 8.26 -6.46 -14.72
C ILE A 520 6.78 -6.14 -14.50
N SER A 521 6.48 -4.95 -13.98
CA SER A 521 5.12 -4.46 -13.77
C SER A 521 4.30 -4.39 -15.05
N THR A 522 4.90 -4.06 -16.19
CA THR A 522 4.22 -4.08 -17.49
C THR A 522 3.82 -5.50 -17.89
N VAL A 523 4.67 -6.50 -17.65
CA VAL A 523 4.34 -7.91 -17.92
C VAL A 523 3.22 -8.40 -17.00
N ALA A 524 3.29 -8.07 -15.71
CA ALA A 524 2.27 -8.42 -14.72
C ALA A 524 0.91 -7.73 -15.00
N MET A 525 0.95 -6.47 -15.43
CA MET A 525 -0.23 -5.71 -15.84
C MET A 525 -0.87 -6.34 -17.07
N HIS A 526 -0.08 -6.64 -18.11
CA HIS A 526 -0.57 -7.36 -19.29
C HIS A 526 -1.24 -8.68 -18.89
N ARG A 527 -0.58 -9.46 -18.02
CA ARG A 527 -1.11 -10.73 -17.51
C ARG A 527 -2.46 -10.55 -16.81
N SER A 528 -2.59 -9.53 -15.98
CA SER A 528 -3.82 -9.27 -15.23
C SER A 528 -4.97 -8.78 -16.12
N ILE A 529 -4.67 -7.95 -17.13
CA ILE A 529 -5.65 -7.54 -18.16
C ILE A 529 -6.16 -8.75 -18.95
N ILE A 530 -5.25 -9.62 -19.40
CA ILE A 530 -5.61 -10.84 -20.13
C ILE A 530 -6.44 -11.77 -19.25
N SER A 531 -6.05 -11.94 -17.99
CA SER A 531 -6.81 -12.71 -17.00
C SER A 531 -8.22 -12.16 -16.86
N TYR A 532 -8.40 -10.84 -16.75
CA TYR A 532 -9.74 -10.25 -16.72
C TYR A 532 -10.54 -10.52 -17.99
N LEU A 533 -9.96 -10.32 -19.17
CA LEU A 533 -10.65 -10.53 -20.46
C LEU A 533 -11.04 -11.99 -20.74
N THR A 534 -10.36 -12.96 -20.12
CA THR A 534 -10.49 -14.39 -20.41
C THR A 534 -11.17 -15.19 -19.29
N VAL A 535 -10.89 -14.87 -18.02
CA VAL A 535 -11.42 -15.59 -16.85
C VAL A 535 -12.20 -14.68 -15.87
N SER A 536 -12.36 -13.40 -16.20
CA SER A 536 -13.10 -12.40 -15.42
C SER A 536 -12.55 -12.16 -14.01
N LYS A 537 -11.23 -12.34 -13.82
CA LYS A 537 -10.54 -12.13 -12.53
C LYS A 537 -9.13 -11.59 -12.75
N GLY A 538 -8.65 -10.79 -11.80
CA GLY A 538 -7.25 -10.37 -11.72
C GLY A 538 -6.31 -11.49 -11.26
N CYS A 539 -5.03 -11.18 -11.14
CA CYS A 539 -3.99 -12.14 -10.74
C CYS A 539 -3.63 -11.97 -9.25
N HIS A 540 -3.66 -13.07 -8.47
CA HIS A 540 -3.37 -13.10 -7.02
C HIS A 540 -2.22 -14.06 -6.66
N ASP A 541 -1.41 -14.40 -7.65
CA ASP A 541 -0.36 -15.43 -7.58
C ASP A 541 1.05 -14.87 -7.81
N PHE A 542 1.20 -13.55 -7.66
CA PHE A 542 2.48 -12.87 -7.54
C PHE A 542 3.01 -13.07 -6.11
N MET A 543 4.33 -13.23 -5.99
CA MET A 543 4.99 -13.58 -4.74
C MET A 543 5.80 -12.40 -4.20
N ALA A 544 6.37 -12.51 -2.99
CA ALA A 544 7.21 -11.48 -2.39
C ALA A 544 8.34 -10.96 -3.30
N LYS A 545 8.90 -11.81 -4.19
CA LYS A 545 9.92 -11.40 -5.17
C LYS A 545 9.42 -10.37 -6.20
N ASP A 546 8.09 -10.27 -6.37
CA ASP A 546 7.42 -9.33 -7.29
C ASP A 546 7.06 -8.01 -6.58
N ILE A 547 7.72 -7.67 -5.45
CA ILE A 547 7.46 -6.48 -4.62
C ILE A 547 7.49 -5.16 -5.41
N THR A 548 8.19 -5.10 -6.54
CA THR A 548 8.16 -3.95 -7.46
C THR A 548 6.74 -3.55 -7.84
N LEU A 549 5.80 -4.49 -7.94
CA LEU A 549 4.38 -4.20 -8.18
C LEU A 549 3.77 -3.32 -7.09
N VAL A 550 4.10 -3.60 -5.83
CA VAL A 550 3.63 -2.84 -4.67
C VAL A 550 4.33 -1.47 -4.60
N ASN A 551 5.64 -1.46 -4.86
CA ASN A 551 6.47 -0.25 -4.83
C ASN A 551 6.12 0.77 -5.93
N GLU A 552 5.65 0.29 -7.08
CA GLU A 552 5.19 1.12 -8.21
C GLU A 552 3.67 1.42 -8.17
N ASP A 553 3.03 1.12 -7.05
CA ASP A 553 1.61 1.37 -6.77
C ASP A 553 0.59 0.60 -7.61
N TYR A 554 1.00 -0.47 -8.29
CA TYR A 554 0.09 -1.30 -9.10
C TYR A 554 -0.54 -2.44 -8.28
N GLY A 555 0.27 -3.20 -7.55
CA GLY A 555 -0.18 -4.36 -6.77
C GLY A 555 -0.32 -4.04 -5.27
N LEU A 556 -1.02 -4.91 -4.54
CA LEU A 556 -1.16 -4.84 -3.08
C LEU A 556 -0.88 -6.19 -2.43
N PHE A 557 -0.29 -6.19 -1.23
CA PHE A 557 -0.14 -7.42 -0.45
C PHE A 557 -1.50 -7.90 0.05
N LEU A 558 -1.76 -9.20 -0.10
CA LEU A 558 -3.05 -9.84 0.22
C LEU A 558 -3.07 -10.55 1.57
N ASP A 559 -1.91 -10.75 2.19
CA ASP A 559 -1.72 -11.48 3.44
C ASP A 559 -0.80 -10.71 4.38
N THR A 560 -0.89 -10.97 5.67
CA THR A 560 -0.15 -10.21 6.70
C THR A 560 1.37 -10.38 6.61
N ALA A 561 1.86 -11.49 6.03
CA ALA A 561 3.28 -11.85 5.97
C ALA A 561 3.99 -11.30 4.71
N CYS A 562 3.32 -10.46 3.90
CA CYS A 562 3.87 -9.90 2.68
C CYS A 562 4.27 -10.96 1.64
N SER A 563 3.61 -12.12 1.64
CA SER A 563 4.01 -13.27 0.81
C SER A 563 3.37 -13.27 -0.57
N ARG A 564 2.16 -12.72 -0.70
CA ARG A 564 1.33 -12.73 -1.89
C ARG A 564 0.90 -11.33 -2.30
N ILE A 565 1.00 -11.05 -3.58
CA ILE A 565 0.61 -9.79 -4.19
C ILE A 565 -0.58 -10.01 -5.14
N GLY A 566 -1.58 -9.14 -5.04
CA GLY A 566 -2.73 -9.07 -5.92
C GLY A 566 -2.64 -7.89 -6.87
N LEU A 567 -2.99 -8.11 -8.14
CA LEU A 567 -3.22 -7.10 -9.16
C LEU A 567 -4.63 -7.31 -9.73
N ASP A 568 -5.59 -6.68 -9.07
CA ASP A 568 -7.03 -6.95 -9.18
C ASP A 568 -7.84 -5.67 -9.41
N GLU A 569 -7.37 -4.54 -8.90
CA GLU A 569 -8.17 -3.34 -8.73
C GLU A 569 -8.65 -2.77 -10.09
N PRO A 570 -9.98 -2.60 -10.30
CA PRO A 570 -10.56 -2.22 -11.59
C PRO A 570 -9.94 -0.97 -12.21
N VAL A 571 -9.78 0.09 -11.43
CA VAL A 571 -9.18 1.35 -11.90
C VAL A 571 -7.72 1.15 -12.31
N THR A 572 -6.94 0.37 -11.55
CA THR A 572 -5.53 0.04 -11.86
C THR A 572 -5.39 -0.78 -13.14
N ILE A 573 -6.24 -1.79 -13.32
CA ILE A 573 -6.28 -2.61 -14.54
C ILE A 573 -6.69 -1.77 -15.75
N THR A 574 -7.66 -0.87 -15.57
CA THR A 574 -8.11 0.04 -16.62
C THR A 574 -7.02 1.02 -17.03
N PHE A 575 -6.29 1.58 -16.07
CA PHE A 575 -5.11 2.40 -16.33
C PHE A 575 -4.08 1.65 -17.19
N GLY A 576 -3.73 0.42 -16.79
CA GLY A 576 -2.82 -0.42 -17.56
C GLY A 576 -3.31 -0.70 -18.97
N ALA A 577 -4.60 -1.00 -19.14
CA ALA A 577 -5.20 -1.27 -20.44
C ALA A 577 -5.21 -0.03 -21.34
N THR A 578 -5.49 1.16 -20.79
CA THR A 578 -5.36 2.44 -21.50
C THR A 578 -3.91 2.69 -21.93
N TRP A 579 -2.95 2.41 -21.05
CA TRP A 579 -1.54 2.55 -21.37
C TRP A 579 -1.12 1.62 -22.52
N PHE A 580 -1.53 0.35 -22.51
CA PHE A 580 -1.27 -0.58 -23.62
C PHE A 580 -1.92 -0.12 -24.93
N LYS A 581 -3.15 0.42 -24.84
CA LYS A 581 -3.85 0.98 -26.00
C LYS A 581 -3.08 2.14 -26.63
N LYS A 582 -2.44 3.00 -25.83
CA LYS A 582 -1.64 4.14 -26.31
C LYS A 582 -0.24 3.75 -26.79
N ASN A 583 0.40 2.79 -26.10
CA ASN A 583 1.84 2.56 -26.24
C ASN A 583 2.24 1.27 -26.98
N SER A 584 1.32 0.35 -27.26
CA SER A 584 1.64 -0.87 -28.01
C SER A 584 1.26 -0.74 -29.48
N ALA A 585 2.18 -1.06 -30.39
CA ALA A 585 1.87 -1.31 -31.80
C ALA A 585 1.49 -2.78 -32.07
N SER A 586 1.85 -3.69 -31.16
CA SER A 586 1.65 -5.13 -31.28
C SER A 586 0.35 -5.59 -30.64
N ALA A 587 -0.19 -6.71 -31.13
CA ALA A 587 -1.31 -7.37 -30.49
C ALA A 587 -0.91 -8.04 -29.16
N LEU A 588 -1.92 -8.41 -28.37
CA LEU A 588 -1.77 -8.96 -27.02
C LEU A 588 -0.93 -10.25 -26.97
N VAL A 589 -1.13 -11.18 -27.91
CA VAL A 589 -0.31 -12.41 -27.97
C VAL A 589 1.15 -12.11 -28.33
N LYS A 590 1.41 -11.15 -29.24
CA LYS A 590 2.77 -10.75 -29.60
C LYS A 590 3.46 -9.96 -28.50
N LEU A 591 2.71 -9.24 -27.66
CA LEU A 591 3.27 -8.68 -26.44
C LEU A 591 3.74 -9.78 -25.49
N ALA A 592 2.96 -10.84 -25.30
CA ALA A 592 3.40 -11.99 -24.49
C ALA A 592 4.68 -12.64 -25.06
N THR A 593 4.83 -12.72 -26.39
CA THR A 593 6.06 -13.24 -27.01
C THR A 593 7.26 -12.29 -26.88
N ILE A 594 7.05 -10.98 -27.07
CA ILE A 594 8.07 -9.95 -26.84
C ILE A 594 8.53 -10.01 -25.38
N PHE A 595 7.60 -10.13 -24.44
CA PHE A 595 7.95 -10.23 -23.03
C PHE A 595 8.77 -11.50 -22.73
N ALA A 596 8.45 -12.61 -23.42
CA ALA A 596 9.21 -13.85 -23.30
C ALA A 596 10.63 -13.76 -23.88
N ARG A 597 10.86 -12.82 -24.81
CA ARG A 597 12.16 -12.59 -25.45
C ARG A 597 13.03 -11.65 -24.64
N ASP A 598 12.47 -10.54 -24.18
CA ASP A 598 13.27 -9.38 -23.78
C ASP A 598 13.57 -9.32 -22.27
N TYR A 599 12.86 -10.05 -21.41
CA TYR A 599 12.89 -9.74 -19.96
C TYR A 599 13.52 -10.76 -19.01
N HIS A 600 13.96 -11.94 -19.46
CA HIS A 600 14.38 -13.05 -18.57
C HIS A 600 13.35 -13.43 -17.47
N THR A 601 12.24 -12.71 -17.32
CA THR A 601 11.13 -12.98 -16.41
C THR A 601 10.41 -14.22 -16.86
N GLU A 602 10.15 -15.13 -15.94
CA GLU A 602 9.44 -16.38 -16.17
C GLU A 602 7.94 -16.11 -16.48
N ILE A 603 7.59 -16.07 -17.76
CA ILE A 603 6.19 -16.03 -18.21
C ILE A 603 5.67 -17.45 -18.08
N ARG A 604 4.66 -17.58 -17.24
CA ARG A 604 3.96 -18.84 -17.01
C ARG A 604 3.27 -19.27 -18.32
N PRO A 605 3.34 -20.55 -18.70
CA PRO A 605 2.61 -21.08 -19.87
C PRO A 605 1.12 -20.71 -19.86
N SER A 606 0.50 -20.63 -18.68
CA SER A 606 -0.89 -20.19 -18.51
C SER A 606 -1.14 -18.76 -18.99
N HIS A 607 -0.23 -17.82 -18.74
CA HIS A 607 -0.37 -16.44 -19.24
C HIS A 607 -0.37 -16.41 -20.77
N PHE A 608 0.53 -17.17 -21.39
CA PHE A 608 0.59 -17.28 -22.84
C PHE A 608 -0.67 -17.97 -23.40
N ALA A 609 -1.14 -19.05 -22.76
CA ALA A 609 -2.37 -19.76 -23.14
C ALA A 609 -3.61 -18.86 -23.11
N LEU A 610 -3.76 -18.03 -22.06
CA LEU A 610 -4.87 -17.09 -21.97
C LEU A 610 -4.76 -15.99 -23.03
N SER A 611 -3.55 -15.47 -23.28
CA SER A 611 -3.33 -14.48 -24.34
C SER A 611 -3.69 -15.05 -25.71
N LEU A 612 -3.32 -16.31 -25.94
CA LEU A 612 -3.64 -17.05 -27.15
C LEU A 612 -5.15 -17.30 -27.29
N ALA A 613 -5.83 -17.74 -26.23
CA ALA A 613 -7.27 -17.96 -26.23
C ALA A 613 -8.03 -16.68 -26.64
N LEU A 614 -7.63 -15.52 -26.09
CA LEU A 614 -8.20 -14.23 -26.47
C LEU A 614 -7.95 -13.91 -27.95
N SER A 615 -6.71 -14.07 -28.43
CA SER A 615 -6.38 -13.83 -29.85
C SER A 615 -7.14 -14.76 -30.80
N LEU A 616 -7.28 -16.03 -30.46
CA LEU A 616 -8.05 -17.00 -31.26
C LEU A 616 -9.54 -16.67 -31.26
N ALA A 617 -10.11 -16.28 -30.11
CA ALA A 617 -11.51 -15.84 -30.03
C ALA A 617 -11.77 -14.63 -30.94
N LEU A 618 -10.82 -13.70 -30.98
CA LEU A 618 -10.88 -12.51 -31.83
C LEU A 618 -10.81 -12.89 -33.31
N CYS A 619 -9.84 -13.71 -33.72
CA CYS A 619 -9.67 -14.11 -35.11
C CYS A 619 -10.86 -14.91 -35.64
N PHE A 620 -11.30 -15.94 -34.90
CA PHE A 620 -12.35 -16.87 -35.32
C PHE A 620 -13.78 -16.40 -34.98
N SER A 621 -13.94 -15.15 -34.53
CA SER A 621 -15.25 -14.51 -34.35
C SER A 621 -16.04 -14.37 -35.66
N GLU A 622 -15.32 -14.36 -36.77
CA GLU A 622 -15.80 -14.40 -38.15
C GLU A 622 -15.09 -15.54 -38.92
N PRO A 623 -15.55 -15.93 -40.13
CA PRO A 623 -14.85 -16.93 -40.94
C PRO A 623 -13.39 -16.55 -41.17
N PHE A 624 -12.49 -17.27 -40.51
CA PHE A 624 -11.04 -16.98 -40.53
C PHE A 624 -10.27 -18.13 -41.15
N GLU A 625 -9.26 -17.80 -41.93
CA GLU A 625 -8.43 -18.82 -42.57
C GLU A 625 -7.57 -19.51 -41.52
N ILE A 626 -7.73 -20.83 -41.38
CA ILE A 626 -7.02 -21.60 -40.36
C ILE A 626 -5.49 -21.49 -40.58
N SER A 627 -5.02 -21.25 -41.82
CA SER A 627 -3.61 -21.11 -42.22
C SER A 627 -2.95 -19.85 -41.70
N ASN A 628 -3.77 -18.83 -41.42
CA ASN A 628 -3.31 -17.60 -40.80
C ASN A 628 -3.11 -17.78 -39.28
N ALA A 629 -3.75 -18.78 -38.67
CA ALA A 629 -3.55 -19.10 -37.25
C ALA A 629 -2.54 -20.24 -37.03
N PHE A 630 -2.41 -21.16 -37.98
CA PHE A 630 -1.61 -22.38 -37.84
C PHE A 630 -0.88 -22.73 -39.14
N THR A 631 0.33 -23.27 -39.01
CA THR A 631 1.07 -23.92 -40.11
C THR A 631 0.92 -25.43 -39.93
N VAL A 632 0.12 -26.10 -40.78
CA VAL A 632 -0.25 -27.52 -40.64
C VAL A 632 0.33 -28.32 -41.81
N SER A 633 0.91 -29.47 -41.49
CA SER A 633 1.46 -30.43 -42.45
C SER A 633 0.48 -31.59 -42.71
N GLY A 634 0.53 -32.19 -43.90
CA GLY A 634 -0.23 -33.41 -44.22
C GLY A 634 -1.69 -33.24 -44.70
N ILE A 635 -2.14 -32.03 -45.05
CA ILE A 635 -3.52 -31.80 -45.54
C ILE A 635 -3.57 -31.61 -47.08
N PRO A 636 -4.39 -32.38 -47.84
CA PRO A 636 -4.42 -32.32 -49.31
C PRO A 636 -5.22 -31.18 -49.99
N THR A 637 -5.79 -30.19 -49.28
CA THR A 637 -6.78 -29.22 -49.86
C THR A 637 -6.60 -27.77 -49.37
N PRO A 638 -7.03 -26.74 -50.14
CA PRO A 638 -6.94 -25.34 -49.74
C PRO A 638 -7.83 -25.07 -48.53
N TRP A 639 -7.29 -24.38 -47.53
CA TRP A 639 -7.85 -24.42 -46.19
C TRP A 639 -9.22 -23.76 -46.10
N LEU A 640 -10.15 -24.48 -45.46
CA LEU A 640 -11.48 -24.01 -45.15
C LEU A 640 -11.39 -22.90 -44.10
N ARG A 641 -12.21 -21.87 -44.27
CA ARG A 641 -12.41 -20.86 -43.22
C ARG A 641 -13.09 -21.54 -42.02
N GLY A 642 -12.54 -21.34 -40.83
CA GLY A 642 -13.09 -21.79 -39.56
C GLY A 642 -13.89 -20.69 -38.87
N ARG A 643 -14.83 -21.09 -38.03
CA ARG A 643 -15.53 -20.24 -37.06
C ARG A 643 -15.46 -20.86 -35.69
N PHE A 644 -15.38 -20.02 -34.67
CA PHE A 644 -15.37 -20.45 -33.29
C PHE A 644 -16.76 -20.93 -32.87
N VAL A 645 -16.85 -22.10 -32.23
CA VAL A 645 -18.13 -22.68 -31.77
C VAL A 645 -18.03 -23.25 -30.36
N LYS A 646 -19.15 -23.23 -29.63
CA LYS A 646 -19.38 -24.06 -28.44
C LYS A 646 -20.53 -25.01 -28.69
N PHE A 647 -20.65 -26.04 -27.87
CA PHE A 647 -21.82 -26.92 -27.89
C PHE A 647 -22.72 -26.63 -26.71
N THR A 648 -24.03 -26.69 -26.95
CA THR A 648 -25.07 -26.60 -25.92
C THR A 648 -26.07 -27.72 -26.11
N LYS A 649 -26.57 -28.27 -25.01
CA LYS A 649 -27.66 -29.26 -25.06
C LYS A 649 -28.99 -28.54 -25.25
N ILE A 650 -29.66 -28.79 -26.37
CA ILE A 650 -31.01 -28.31 -26.68
C ILE A 650 -31.86 -29.56 -26.90
N ASP A 651 -32.92 -29.72 -26.11
CA ASP A 651 -33.81 -30.90 -26.13
C ASP A 651 -33.07 -32.26 -26.06
N GLY A 652 -31.98 -32.30 -25.29
CA GLY A 652 -31.14 -33.49 -25.10
C GLY A 652 -30.16 -33.76 -26.24
N GLN A 653 -30.16 -32.98 -27.32
CA GLN A 653 -29.19 -33.06 -28.42
C GLN A 653 -28.12 -31.98 -28.30
N LEU A 654 -26.88 -32.31 -28.69
CA LEU A 654 -25.80 -31.34 -28.75
C LEU A 654 -25.88 -30.54 -30.05
N GLU A 655 -26.01 -29.23 -29.93
CA GLU A 655 -25.95 -28.31 -31.06
C GLU A 655 -24.73 -27.40 -30.96
N ALA A 656 -24.02 -27.21 -32.08
CA ALA A 656 -22.94 -26.23 -32.15
C ALA A 656 -23.49 -24.82 -32.40
N VAL A 657 -23.12 -23.90 -31.54
CA VAL A 657 -23.49 -22.49 -31.56
C VAL A 657 -22.26 -21.66 -31.91
N ASP A 658 -22.37 -20.85 -32.96
CA ASP A 658 -21.33 -19.90 -33.36
C ASP A 658 -21.09 -18.89 -32.23
N ILE A 659 -19.82 -18.62 -31.95
CA ILE A 659 -19.42 -17.65 -30.94
C ILE A 659 -18.86 -16.44 -31.64
N HIS A 660 -19.61 -15.36 -31.55
CA HIS A 660 -19.14 -14.06 -31.98
C HIS A 660 -18.51 -13.34 -30.77
N PHE A 661 -17.21 -13.06 -30.86
CA PHE A 661 -16.53 -12.31 -29.80
C PHE A 661 -16.79 -10.81 -29.99
N SER A 662 -17.67 -10.27 -29.17
CA SER A 662 -18.03 -8.85 -29.13
C SER A 662 -17.96 -8.29 -27.71
N GLU A 663 -18.33 -7.01 -27.56
CA GLU A 663 -18.56 -6.37 -26.26
C GLU A 663 -19.53 -7.19 -25.39
N ASP A 664 -20.54 -7.80 -26.01
CA ASP A 664 -21.60 -8.57 -25.34
C ASP A 664 -21.27 -10.06 -25.12
N ALA A 665 -20.16 -10.56 -25.66
CA ALA A 665 -19.79 -11.97 -25.53
C ALA A 665 -19.66 -12.42 -24.05
N PRO A 666 -19.80 -13.71 -23.71
CA PRO A 666 -19.77 -14.18 -22.31
C PRO A 666 -18.58 -13.66 -21.52
N ASP A 667 -18.73 -13.26 -20.26
CA ASP A 667 -17.64 -12.65 -19.46
C ASP A 667 -16.40 -13.54 -19.37
N ARG A 668 -16.60 -14.86 -19.32
CA ARG A 668 -15.53 -15.87 -19.30
C ARG A 668 -15.41 -16.55 -20.66
N LEU A 669 -14.19 -16.59 -21.15
CA LEU A 669 -13.80 -17.30 -22.36
C LEU A 669 -13.13 -18.64 -22.05
N VAL A 670 -12.39 -18.71 -20.95
CA VAL A 670 -11.56 -19.85 -20.61
C VAL A 670 -12.04 -20.47 -19.30
N TYR A 671 -12.32 -21.76 -19.35
CA TYR A 671 -12.48 -22.59 -18.17
C TYR A 671 -11.12 -23.14 -17.74
N LEU A 672 -10.73 -22.88 -16.49
CA LEU A 672 -9.46 -23.33 -15.91
C LEU A 672 -9.68 -24.70 -15.27
N ALA A 673 -9.29 -25.77 -15.96
CA ALA A 673 -9.43 -27.13 -15.45
C ALA A 673 -8.15 -27.53 -14.68
N GLY A 674 -8.28 -27.69 -13.36
CA GLY A 674 -7.20 -28.12 -12.48
C GLY A 674 -7.23 -29.61 -12.18
N THR A 675 -8.38 -30.25 -12.36
CA THR A 675 -8.62 -31.68 -12.10
C THR A 675 -9.20 -32.38 -13.33
N TRP A 676 -9.18 -33.71 -13.37
CA TRP A 676 -9.78 -34.46 -14.47
C TRP A 676 -11.30 -34.36 -14.47
N GLU A 677 -11.91 -34.24 -13.30
CA GLU A 677 -13.34 -33.98 -13.13
C GLU A 677 -13.74 -32.67 -13.80
N ASP A 678 -12.95 -31.60 -13.64
CA ASP A 678 -13.15 -30.32 -14.34
C ASP A 678 -13.10 -30.51 -15.86
N VAL A 679 -12.09 -31.25 -16.35
CA VAL A 679 -11.93 -31.53 -17.79
C VAL A 679 -13.14 -32.29 -18.34
N ILE A 680 -13.58 -33.34 -17.64
CA ILE A 680 -14.75 -34.15 -18.01
C ILE A 680 -16.02 -33.30 -18.00
N SER A 681 -16.23 -32.47 -16.97
CA SER A 681 -17.38 -31.55 -16.87
C SER A 681 -17.44 -30.59 -18.05
N TRP A 682 -16.29 -30.06 -18.48
CA TRP A 682 -16.20 -29.21 -19.66
C TRP A 682 -16.55 -29.97 -20.95
N PHE A 683 -16.01 -31.18 -21.16
CA PHE A 683 -16.36 -32.02 -22.33
C PHE A 683 -17.81 -32.50 -22.32
N LYS A 684 -18.45 -32.62 -21.14
CA LYS A 684 -19.90 -32.86 -21.01
C LYS A 684 -20.76 -31.64 -21.35
N HIS A 685 -20.12 -30.50 -21.62
CA HIS A 685 -20.74 -29.21 -21.90
C HIS A 685 -21.58 -28.68 -20.72
N GLU A 686 -21.13 -28.96 -19.50
CA GLU A 686 -21.72 -28.42 -18.26
C GLU A 686 -21.25 -26.97 -18.01
N CYS A 687 -20.07 -26.63 -18.56
CA CYS A 687 -19.50 -25.29 -18.57
C CYS A 687 -19.91 -24.50 -19.82
N LYS A 688 -19.96 -23.17 -19.73
CA LYS A 688 -20.40 -22.28 -20.84
C LYS A 688 -19.22 -21.69 -21.63
N GLU A 689 -18.04 -21.80 -21.07
CA GLU A 689 -16.79 -21.27 -21.58
C GLU A 689 -16.32 -22.08 -22.79
N PRO A 690 -15.96 -21.42 -23.90
CA PRO A 690 -15.64 -22.13 -25.14
C PRO A 690 -14.20 -22.62 -25.26
N PHE A 691 -13.32 -22.19 -24.36
CA PHE A 691 -11.99 -22.77 -24.20
C PHE A 691 -11.89 -23.53 -22.88
N CYS A 692 -11.14 -24.62 -22.87
CA CYS A 692 -10.65 -25.27 -21.66
C CYS A 692 -9.12 -25.19 -21.62
N MET A 693 -8.58 -24.71 -20.51
CA MET A 693 -7.14 -24.76 -20.25
C MET A 693 -6.87 -25.86 -19.23
N ILE A 694 -6.17 -26.89 -19.68
CA ILE A 694 -5.82 -28.07 -18.89
C ILE A 694 -4.43 -27.84 -18.28
N SER A 695 -4.38 -27.76 -16.96
CA SER A 695 -3.14 -27.63 -16.18
C SER A 695 -3.07 -28.76 -15.16
N THR A 696 -2.58 -29.93 -15.56
CA THR A 696 -2.46 -31.07 -14.63
C THR A 696 -1.12 -31.04 -13.90
N PRO A 697 -1.03 -31.48 -12.63
CA PRO A 697 0.24 -31.49 -11.89
C PRO A 697 1.36 -32.32 -12.56
N ALA A 698 0.99 -33.31 -13.39
CA ALA A 698 1.92 -34.17 -14.10
C ALA A 698 2.43 -33.59 -15.44
N SER A 699 1.84 -32.50 -15.95
CA SER A 699 2.21 -31.95 -17.25
C SER A 699 3.34 -30.94 -17.13
N THR A 700 4.32 -31.02 -18.03
CA THR A 700 5.43 -30.07 -18.15
C THR A 700 5.02 -28.74 -18.81
N GLY A 701 3.72 -28.47 -18.95
CA GLY A 701 3.15 -27.35 -19.69
C GLY A 701 1.65 -27.23 -19.46
N VAL A 702 0.96 -26.46 -20.31
CA VAL A 702 -0.51 -26.33 -20.32
C VAL A 702 -1.06 -26.63 -21.70
N THR A 703 -2.26 -27.20 -21.78
CA THR A 703 -2.92 -27.47 -23.05
C THR A 703 -4.22 -26.69 -23.17
N LEU A 704 -4.38 -25.94 -24.25
CA LEU A 704 -5.59 -25.19 -24.57
C LEU A 704 -6.43 -25.99 -25.57
N VAL A 705 -7.68 -26.29 -25.21
CA VAL A 705 -8.60 -27.09 -26.03
C VAL A 705 -9.85 -26.28 -26.38
N PHE A 706 -10.28 -26.34 -27.65
CA PHE A 706 -11.50 -25.68 -28.15
C PHE A 706 -12.00 -26.31 -29.46
N CYS A 707 -13.15 -25.85 -29.97
CA CYS A 707 -13.74 -26.37 -31.20
C CYS A 707 -13.90 -25.30 -32.30
N LEU A 708 -13.70 -25.72 -33.55
CA LEU A 708 -13.96 -24.93 -34.74
C LEU A 708 -15.00 -25.61 -35.63
N ARG A 709 -15.89 -24.81 -36.23
CA ARG A 709 -16.76 -25.21 -37.35
C ARG A 709 -16.18 -24.69 -38.65
N LEU A 710 -15.92 -25.60 -39.58
CA LEU A 710 -15.42 -25.30 -40.90
C LEU A 710 -16.53 -24.77 -41.80
N SER A 711 -16.16 -24.09 -42.89
CA SER A 711 -17.12 -23.57 -43.88
C SER A 711 -18.00 -24.64 -44.54
N ASN A 712 -17.57 -25.90 -44.53
CA ASN A 712 -18.37 -27.05 -44.97
C ASN A 712 -19.30 -27.63 -43.87
N LYS A 713 -19.47 -26.91 -42.76
CA LYS A 713 -20.28 -27.26 -41.56
C LYS A 713 -19.74 -28.43 -40.73
N ARG A 714 -18.62 -29.06 -41.10
CA ARG A 714 -17.95 -30.04 -40.24
C ARG A 714 -17.29 -29.34 -39.06
N THR A 715 -17.12 -30.05 -37.95
CA THR A 715 -16.47 -29.55 -36.73
C THR A 715 -15.20 -30.32 -36.43
N LEU A 716 -14.23 -29.68 -35.81
CA LEU A 716 -13.04 -30.33 -35.26
C LEU A 716 -12.67 -29.75 -33.91
N TRP A 717 -12.00 -30.55 -33.11
CA TRP A 717 -11.30 -30.11 -31.92
C TRP A 717 -9.92 -29.58 -32.29
N VAL A 718 -9.46 -28.55 -31.58
CA VAL A 718 -8.08 -28.08 -31.65
C VAL A 718 -7.48 -28.21 -30.25
N SER A 719 -6.31 -28.83 -30.17
CA SER A 719 -5.52 -28.97 -28.96
C SER A 719 -4.18 -28.29 -29.17
N ILE A 720 -3.89 -27.25 -28.38
CA ILE A 720 -2.63 -26.51 -28.45
C ILE A 720 -1.83 -26.76 -27.18
N HIS A 721 -0.71 -27.48 -27.28
CA HIS A 721 0.19 -27.70 -26.14
C HIS A 721 1.23 -26.58 -26.05
N ILE A 722 1.31 -25.94 -24.88
CA ILE A 722 2.27 -24.88 -24.57
C ILE A 722 3.22 -25.45 -23.51
N PRO A 723 4.43 -25.89 -23.90
CA PRO A 723 5.39 -26.47 -22.96
C PRO A 723 5.90 -25.40 -21.99
N SER A 724 6.40 -25.76 -20.81
CA SER A 724 7.11 -24.82 -19.90
C SER A 724 8.36 -24.22 -20.54
N THR A 725 8.98 -24.97 -21.46
CA THR A 725 10.13 -24.58 -22.26
C THR A 725 9.74 -23.95 -23.60
N PHE A 726 8.53 -23.40 -23.76
CA PHE A 726 8.08 -22.74 -25.01
C PHE A 726 8.97 -21.56 -25.47
N ARG A 727 9.95 -21.21 -24.64
CA ARG A 727 11.00 -20.21 -24.84
C ARG A 727 12.30 -20.80 -25.37
N ASP A 728 12.40 -22.09 -25.59
CA ASP A 728 13.63 -22.68 -26.13
C ASP A 728 13.89 -22.14 -27.55
N GLU A 729 15.14 -21.86 -27.85
CA GLU A 729 15.56 -21.47 -29.20
C GLU A 729 15.40 -22.64 -30.18
N ASN A 730 15.47 -23.87 -29.68
CA ASN A 730 15.27 -25.09 -30.46
C ASN A 730 14.05 -25.88 -29.94
N PRO A 731 12.82 -25.38 -30.18
CA PRO A 731 11.62 -26.03 -29.68
C PRO A 731 11.46 -27.43 -30.30
N ASN A 732 11.08 -28.40 -29.47
CA ASN A 732 10.77 -29.75 -29.92
C ASN A 732 9.30 -29.86 -30.33
N PHE A 733 8.96 -29.33 -31.50
CA PHE A 733 7.60 -29.36 -32.04
C PHE A 733 7.00 -30.76 -32.06
N ALA A 734 7.84 -31.79 -32.28
CA ALA A 734 7.41 -33.17 -32.29
C ALA A 734 6.85 -33.63 -30.95
N GLN A 735 7.56 -33.29 -29.88
CA GLN A 735 7.14 -33.61 -28.52
C GLN A 735 5.88 -32.81 -28.18
N ASP A 736 5.81 -31.53 -28.51
CA ASP A 736 4.64 -30.70 -28.22
C ASP A 736 3.37 -31.24 -28.88
N VAL A 737 3.44 -31.60 -30.17
CA VAL A 737 2.32 -32.22 -30.90
C VAL A 737 1.94 -33.55 -30.27
N LYS A 738 2.93 -34.35 -29.85
CA LYS A 738 2.70 -35.63 -29.16
C LYS A 738 1.99 -35.41 -27.82
N GLU A 739 2.37 -34.41 -27.03
CA GLU A 739 1.71 -34.05 -25.77
C GLU A 739 0.29 -33.52 -25.99
N ALA A 740 0.05 -32.79 -27.09
CA ALA A 740 -1.28 -32.34 -27.48
C ALA A 740 -2.23 -33.48 -27.93
N HIS A 741 -1.69 -34.67 -28.23
CA HIS A 741 -2.44 -35.78 -28.80
C HIS A 741 -3.35 -36.47 -27.76
N PRO A 742 -4.61 -36.83 -28.11
CA PRO A 742 -5.57 -37.43 -27.17
C PRO A 742 -5.06 -38.66 -26.42
N THR A 743 -4.26 -39.51 -27.07
CA THR A 743 -3.73 -40.75 -26.44
C THR A 743 -2.70 -40.49 -25.34
N ASN A 744 -2.08 -39.31 -25.32
CA ASN A 744 -1.17 -38.90 -24.25
C ASN A 744 -1.91 -38.02 -23.25
N MET A 745 -2.63 -37.01 -23.73
CA MET A 745 -3.38 -36.09 -22.88
C MET A 745 -4.46 -36.80 -22.04
N PHE A 746 -5.14 -37.81 -22.59
CA PHE A 746 -6.25 -38.50 -21.92
C PHE A 746 -5.98 -39.99 -21.70
N ARG A 747 -4.71 -40.40 -21.60
CA ARG A 747 -4.30 -41.80 -21.51
C ARG A 747 -5.08 -42.59 -20.45
N ASP A 748 -5.27 -41.98 -19.29
CA ASP A 748 -5.90 -42.61 -18.13
C ASP A 748 -7.40 -42.23 -17.99
N GLN A 749 -7.98 -41.60 -19.02
CA GLN A 749 -9.34 -41.04 -19.00
C GLN A 749 -10.16 -41.53 -20.21
N PRO A 750 -10.56 -42.81 -20.25
CA PRO A 750 -11.30 -43.38 -21.39
C PRO A 750 -12.67 -42.74 -21.62
N GLU A 751 -13.26 -42.14 -20.58
CA GLU A 751 -14.51 -41.39 -20.69
C GLU A 751 -14.38 -40.22 -21.67
N ILE A 752 -13.27 -39.47 -21.62
CA ILE A 752 -13.03 -38.31 -22.51
C ILE A 752 -12.94 -38.77 -23.96
N ALA A 753 -12.30 -39.91 -24.24
CA ALA A 753 -12.22 -40.46 -25.59
C ALA A 753 -13.63 -40.71 -26.18
N SER A 754 -14.57 -41.16 -25.35
CA SER A 754 -15.96 -41.33 -25.77
C SER A 754 -16.64 -39.98 -26.04
N LEU A 755 -16.42 -38.97 -25.20
CA LEU A 755 -17.02 -37.63 -25.32
C LEU A 755 -16.54 -36.88 -26.57
N LEU A 756 -15.26 -37.03 -26.96
CA LEU A 756 -14.70 -36.41 -28.16
C LEU A 756 -15.46 -36.78 -29.44
N THR A 757 -15.98 -38.01 -29.51
CA THR A 757 -16.71 -38.54 -30.67
C THR A 757 -18.19 -38.17 -30.69
N GLN A 758 -18.72 -37.60 -29.60
CA GLN A 758 -20.14 -37.30 -29.45
C GLN A 758 -20.57 -35.96 -30.07
N ILE A 759 -19.62 -35.15 -30.57
CA ILE A 759 -19.98 -33.86 -31.18
C ILE A 759 -20.53 -34.02 -32.61
N PRO A 760 -21.56 -33.25 -32.98
CA PRO A 760 -22.21 -33.36 -34.29
C PRO A 760 -21.28 -32.93 -35.43
N ASN A 761 -21.29 -33.68 -36.54
CA ASN A 761 -20.52 -33.40 -37.76
C ASN A 761 -18.99 -33.36 -37.56
N LEU A 762 -18.46 -34.14 -36.61
CA LEU A 762 -17.02 -34.29 -36.41
C LEU A 762 -16.31 -34.69 -37.72
N THR A 763 -15.27 -33.96 -38.11
CA THR A 763 -14.41 -34.38 -39.21
C THR A 763 -13.35 -35.37 -38.73
N THR A 764 -13.19 -36.46 -39.47
CA THR A 764 -12.13 -37.44 -39.28
C THR A 764 -10.88 -37.14 -40.11
N ASP A 765 -10.88 -36.03 -40.87
CA ASP A 765 -9.77 -35.62 -41.73
C ASP A 765 -8.50 -35.31 -40.90
N VAL A 766 -8.65 -35.01 -39.61
CA VAL A 766 -7.57 -34.76 -38.64
C VAL A 766 -7.39 -35.91 -37.64
N GLY A 767 -7.86 -37.11 -38.00
CA GLY A 767 -7.75 -38.32 -37.18
C GLY A 767 -9.07 -38.80 -36.57
N PRO A 768 -9.08 -40.00 -35.95
CA PRO A 768 -10.31 -40.69 -35.50
C PRO A 768 -11.04 -39.94 -34.37
N SER A 769 -10.31 -39.20 -33.54
CA SER A 769 -10.89 -38.33 -32.50
C SER A 769 -11.25 -36.93 -33.01
N GLY A 770 -10.97 -36.63 -34.28
CA GLY A 770 -11.18 -35.32 -34.91
C GLY A 770 -10.47 -34.17 -34.19
N ILE A 771 -9.26 -34.41 -33.65
CA ILE A 771 -8.43 -33.41 -32.96
C ILE A 771 -7.26 -32.99 -33.85
N LEU A 772 -7.20 -31.71 -34.19
CA LEU A 772 -6.01 -31.08 -34.74
C LEU A 772 -5.03 -30.75 -33.61
N CYS A 773 -3.87 -31.39 -33.62
CA CYS A 773 -2.81 -31.21 -32.61
C CYS A 773 -1.83 -30.12 -33.07
N ILE A 774 -1.66 -29.09 -32.23
CA ILE A 774 -0.84 -27.91 -32.52
C ILE A 774 0.23 -27.74 -31.44
N SER A 775 1.48 -27.55 -31.85
CA SER A 775 2.50 -27.03 -30.96
C SER A 775 2.29 -25.52 -30.75
N GLY A 776 2.22 -25.10 -29.48
CA GLY A 776 2.18 -23.71 -29.06
C GLY A 776 3.55 -23.03 -29.03
N SER A 777 4.63 -23.76 -29.32
CA SER A 777 5.97 -23.18 -29.47
C SER A 777 6.04 -22.29 -30.72
N PHE A 778 6.67 -21.12 -30.60
CA PHE A 778 6.61 -20.07 -31.64
C PHE A 778 7.97 -19.49 -32.04
N ARG A 779 9.08 -19.99 -31.50
CA ARG A 779 10.40 -19.34 -31.59
C ARG A 779 11.16 -19.50 -32.91
N VAL A 780 10.55 -20.04 -33.97
CA VAL A 780 11.25 -20.26 -35.23
C VAL A 780 10.68 -19.33 -36.29
N LYS A 781 11.43 -18.28 -36.66
CA LYS A 781 11.15 -17.39 -37.82
C LYS A 781 11.02 -18.15 -39.15
N SER A 782 11.28 -19.45 -39.14
CA SER A 782 11.29 -20.40 -40.25
C SER A 782 10.58 -21.72 -39.92
N ALA A 783 9.59 -21.76 -39.02
CA ALA A 783 8.78 -22.97 -38.84
C ALA A 783 7.99 -23.23 -40.13
N THR A 784 8.56 -24.06 -41.01
CA THR A 784 7.90 -24.54 -42.22
C THR A 784 7.05 -25.76 -41.90
N GLY A 785 6.19 -26.18 -42.84
CA GLY A 785 5.47 -27.46 -42.71
C GLY A 785 6.39 -28.66 -42.46
N ASP A 786 7.68 -28.56 -42.84
CA ASP A 786 8.71 -29.59 -42.61
C ASP A 786 9.19 -29.66 -41.16
N SER A 787 8.89 -28.64 -40.34
CA SER A 787 9.20 -28.64 -38.90
C SER A 787 8.21 -29.47 -38.09
N VAL A 788 7.07 -29.85 -38.69
CA VAL A 788 6.11 -30.78 -38.11
C VAL A 788 6.56 -32.20 -38.47
N PRO A 789 6.69 -33.12 -37.49
CA PRO A 789 7.04 -34.49 -37.82
C PRO A 789 6.01 -35.12 -38.76
N PRO A 790 6.43 -36.00 -39.67
CA PRO A 790 5.47 -36.84 -40.39
C PRO A 790 4.68 -37.64 -39.37
N GLN A 791 3.39 -37.36 -39.29
CA GLN A 791 2.43 -38.11 -38.49
C GLN A 791 1.40 -38.76 -39.42
N ASP A 792 0.72 -39.79 -38.90
CA ASP A 792 -0.37 -40.46 -39.60
C ASP A 792 -1.55 -39.51 -39.87
N TYR A 793 -1.63 -38.39 -39.15
CA TYR A 793 -2.68 -37.39 -39.24
C TYR A 793 -2.12 -35.95 -39.26
N PRO A 794 -2.87 -34.99 -39.81
CA PRO A 794 -2.49 -33.58 -39.79
C PRO A 794 -2.15 -33.02 -38.41
N ALA A 795 -1.01 -32.36 -38.31
CA ALA A 795 -0.54 -31.65 -37.13
C ALA A 795 0.12 -30.33 -37.53
N GLY A 796 0.22 -29.39 -36.61
CA GLY A 796 0.72 -28.06 -36.94
C GLY A 796 1.46 -27.33 -35.83
N ILE A 797 1.88 -26.12 -36.17
CA ILE A 797 2.56 -25.19 -35.29
C ILE A 797 1.79 -23.87 -35.33
N LEU A 798 1.79 -23.15 -34.21
CA LEU A 798 1.15 -21.85 -34.09
C LEU A 798 1.79 -20.79 -35.01
N ASN A 799 0.98 -20.08 -35.81
CA ASN A 799 1.43 -18.96 -36.63
C ASN A 799 1.18 -17.62 -35.91
N ILE A 800 2.13 -17.19 -35.08
CA ILE A 800 1.99 -15.96 -34.28
C ILE A 800 1.95 -14.68 -35.12
N GLU A 801 2.67 -14.61 -36.23
CA GLU A 801 2.64 -13.42 -37.07
C GLU A 801 1.28 -13.27 -37.76
N GLY A 802 0.68 -14.36 -38.22
CA GLY A 802 -0.67 -14.33 -38.77
C GLY A 802 -1.74 -13.97 -37.73
N LEU A 803 -1.59 -14.44 -36.48
CA LEU A 803 -2.47 -14.03 -35.37
C LEU A 803 -2.26 -12.56 -34.98
N ASP A 804 -1.02 -12.06 -34.93
CA ASP A 804 -0.73 -10.65 -34.66
C ASP A 804 -1.36 -9.73 -35.70
N GLU A 805 -1.18 -10.04 -36.98
CA GLU A 805 -1.71 -9.23 -38.07
C GLU A 805 -3.25 -9.19 -38.06
N ALA A 806 -3.89 -10.35 -37.84
CA ALA A 806 -5.34 -10.43 -37.73
C ALA A 806 -5.88 -9.61 -36.54
N THR A 807 -5.21 -9.68 -35.39
CA THR A 807 -5.67 -9.02 -34.16
C THR A 807 -5.35 -7.53 -34.08
N LYS A 808 -4.45 -6.99 -34.93
CA LYS A 808 -4.24 -5.53 -35.06
C LYS A 808 -5.49 -4.76 -35.50
N SER A 809 -6.36 -5.41 -36.27
CA SER A 809 -7.62 -4.83 -36.76
C SER A 809 -8.69 -4.71 -35.66
N VAL A 810 -8.49 -5.36 -34.51
CA VAL A 810 -9.47 -5.39 -33.42
C VAL A 810 -9.55 -4.03 -32.74
N SER A 811 -10.78 -3.54 -32.58
CA SER A 811 -11.05 -2.31 -31.84
C SER A 811 -10.59 -2.44 -30.38
N ARG A 812 -9.52 -1.72 -30.02
CA ARG A 812 -9.06 -1.63 -28.62
C ARG A 812 -10.13 -1.00 -27.71
N ASN A 813 -10.99 -0.14 -28.26
CA ASN A 813 -12.12 0.42 -27.52
C ASN A 813 -13.13 -0.67 -27.12
N MET A 814 -13.37 -1.65 -27.98
CA MET A 814 -14.23 -2.79 -27.64
C MET A 814 -13.67 -3.59 -26.46
N LEU A 815 -12.36 -3.84 -26.42
CA LEU A 815 -11.71 -4.53 -25.31
C LEU A 815 -11.81 -3.74 -23.99
N MET A 816 -11.65 -2.41 -24.04
CA MET A 816 -11.82 -1.54 -22.87
C MET A 816 -13.25 -1.57 -22.33
N ARG A 817 -14.25 -1.49 -23.22
CA ARG A 817 -15.66 -1.58 -22.82
C ARG A 817 -16.01 -2.94 -22.24
N ARG A 818 -15.46 -4.00 -22.84
CA ARG A 818 -15.59 -5.36 -22.31
C ARG A 818 -15.00 -5.49 -20.90
N LEU A 819 -13.79 -4.95 -20.65
CA LEU A 819 -13.20 -4.90 -19.31
C LEU A 819 -14.12 -4.19 -18.31
N SER A 820 -14.59 -2.98 -18.67
CA SER A 820 -15.54 -2.19 -17.88
C SER A 820 -16.79 -3.00 -17.52
N ARG A 821 -17.40 -3.66 -18.50
CA ARG A 821 -18.56 -4.52 -18.30
C ARG A 821 -18.26 -5.72 -17.39
N ILE A 822 -17.10 -6.35 -17.52
CA ILE A 822 -16.68 -7.46 -16.65
C ILE A 822 -16.58 -6.99 -15.18
N PHE A 823 -16.07 -5.79 -14.93
CA PHE A 823 -16.06 -5.23 -13.58
C PHE A 823 -17.48 -5.05 -13.02
N ALA A 824 -18.44 -4.69 -13.89
CA ALA A 824 -19.84 -4.54 -13.55
C ALA A 824 -20.56 -5.88 -13.25
N THR A 825 -20.25 -6.93 -14.01
CA THR A 825 -20.95 -8.23 -13.92
C THR A 825 -20.39 -9.19 -12.90
N THR A 826 -19.23 -8.92 -12.31
CA THR A 826 -18.60 -9.76 -11.28
C THR A 826 -19.45 -9.73 -9.99
N LYS A 827 -20.59 -10.43 -10.00
CA LYS A 827 -21.54 -10.63 -8.91
C LYS A 827 -21.01 -11.63 -7.89
N GLN A 828 -21.05 -11.24 -6.61
CA GLN A 828 -21.55 -12.01 -5.46
C GLN A 828 -21.40 -13.55 -5.53
N LYS A 829 -20.19 -14.09 -5.65
CA LYS A 829 -19.86 -15.37 -5.00
C LYS A 829 -18.93 -15.06 -3.84
N THR A 830 -19.53 -14.92 -2.68
CA THR A 830 -18.88 -14.99 -1.37
C THR A 830 -17.77 -16.04 -1.42
N ARG A 831 -16.55 -15.67 -1.03
CA ARG A 831 -15.45 -16.63 -0.83
C ARG A 831 -15.96 -17.74 0.09
N SER A 832 -16.24 -18.93 -0.44
CA SER A 832 -16.06 -20.13 0.34
C SER A 832 -14.57 -20.20 0.65
N VAL A 833 -14.28 -20.43 1.94
CA VAL A 833 -12.97 -20.63 2.56
C VAL A 833 -11.93 -21.16 1.58
N ILE A 834 -10.77 -20.51 1.61
CA ILE A 834 -9.48 -20.90 1.00
C ILE A 834 -9.38 -22.43 0.89
N ASP A 835 -9.43 -22.97 -0.33
CA ASP A 835 -8.95 -24.33 -0.61
C ASP A 835 -7.42 -24.35 -0.45
N PRO A 836 -6.86 -25.24 0.38
CA PRO A 836 -5.42 -25.43 0.47
C PRO A 836 -4.99 -26.35 -0.66
N VAL A 837 -4.63 -25.77 -1.80
CA VAL A 837 -3.82 -26.47 -2.80
C VAL A 837 -2.53 -25.70 -2.99
N LEU A 838 -1.61 -25.90 -2.04
CA LEU A 838 -0.16 -25.89 -2.23
C LEU A 838 0.42 -26.67 -1.04
N GLY A 839 1.19 -27.71 -1.36
CA GLY A 839 1.50 -28.83 -0.48
C GLY A 839 2.28 -28.47 0.79
N SER A 840 1.97 -29.26 1.82
CA SER A 840 2.77 -29.44 3.01
C SER A 840 4.16 -30.01 2.65
N GLU A 841 5.23 -29.25 2.90
CA GLU A 841 6.51 -29.84 3.27
C GLU A 841 6.59 -29.85 4.79
N GLN A 842 6.63 -31.06 5.34
CA GLN A 842 6.78 -31.33 6.76
C GLN A 842 8.22 -31.10 7.21
N SER A 843 8.31 -30.54 8.41
CA SER A 843 9.46 -30.50 9.30
C SER A 843 10.25 -31.80 9.40
N VAL A 844 11.59 -31.69 9.31
CA VAL A 844 12.54 -32.25 10.29
C VAL A 844 13.46 -31.12 10.73
#